data_AF-A0A2S9XU62-F1
#
_entry.id   AF-A0A2S9XU62-F1
#
_cell.length_a   1.000
_cell.length_b   1.000
_cell.length_c   1.000
_cell.angle_alpha   90.00
_cell.angle_beta   90.00
_cell.angle_gamma   90.00
#
_symmetry.space_group_name_H-M   'P 1'
#
loop_
_entity.id
_entity.type
_entity.pdbx_description
1 polymer ?
#
loop_
_entity_poly.entity_id
_entity_poly.type
_entity_poly.pdbx_seq_one_letter_code
_entity_poly.pdbx_strand_id
1 'polypeptide(L)'
;MVTFWSTEFPDLRLPVWLNISTNYSVAHTGQTPQDVARLIIEVIARHNESVSAPKLYFAGFTSAPYDPLAQDPSIPEIELPAGVNILSMTCAEAAQQPICNGGAKACARFVARPKLGEVASWGDPIGMVAVVPPNCDGANNDSLLMTGYVDASQLLLHEIGHTLGLHHANQAEAECADKGLVHGGLDAGASGVMQTAVPSNFAAYRSWRRDDLSGFEHIYGSAVEPLEIAWWPDTDYPDYPLDAAGTSVVGMPVSRSVVVSNRSPVGTQALVTTGPDGRVLHRLMNEAGALTPAPGDAVVDPGSSGRTWAMPAVALGGDGIDDRVFVAWMANEQPNSSLMTLRTGVRSTDNLDWTFSNHPGDFRVNRLSAAYAPAPGVFVVTTLEADTTQLEVVLFDLDGAALGPVLNLEGVHAYGVGAPLCAGDRCLVPFSESAFGGPDFGVAEIQIDARTKALLLLSTEVLDTVNTYGALSLLDGGETLLGSTGERRFSLGSYPGLAADGTEAFPNPNDEWPLGVGLWGSVNDPHPRMFQPRAVVCGNGIVQGAETCDDGNDVPDDGCVACGLEVVDEEEEANEPAEAGTGGDETAGGETGGAGLVEGDGCECRASRTGTWWQGWLALLGLLALSALGSSGGRVSARSRGPRP
;
A
#
# COMPACT_ATOMS: atom_id res chain seq x y z
N MET A 1 0.66 -0.03 -25.86
CA MET A 1 1.20 -0.42 -24.54
C MET A 1 0.19 -1.21 -23.71
N VAL A 2 -1.05 -0.72 -23.49
CA VAL A 2 -2.09 -1.51 -22.80
C VAL A 2 -2.20 -2.93 -23.35
N THR A 3 -2.45 -3.08 -24.66
CA THR A 3 -2.55 -4.39 -25.33
C THR A 3 -1.29 -5.24 -25.19
N PHE A 4 -0.12 -4.61 -25.12
CA PHE A 4 1.15 -5.34 -24.98
C PHE A 4 1.20 -6.07 -23.63
N TRP A 5 0.87 -5.38 -22.54
CA TRP A 5 0.87 -5.99 -21.21
C TRP A 5 -0.36 -6.86 -20.97
N SER A 6 -1.54 -6.42 -21.41
CA SER A 6 -2.81 -7.12 -21.15
C SER A 6 -2.96 -8.44 -21.90
N THR A 7 -2.05 -8.77 -22.81
CA THR A 7 -2.04 -10.08 -23.50
C THR A 7 -1.75 -11.23 -22.52
N GLU A 8 -0.82 -11.02 -21.57
CA GLU A 8 -0.50 -12.01 -20.52
C GLU A 8 -1.01 -11.59 -19.14
N PHE A 9 -1.13 -10.28 -18.89
CA PHE A 9 -1.51 -9.73 -17.59
C PHE A 9 -2.80 -8.90 -17.74
N PRO A 10 -3.98 -9.54 -17.88
CA PRO A 10 -5.24 -8.87 -18.20
C PRO A 10 -5.68 -7.85 -17.13
N ASP A 11 -5.27 -8.05 -15.89
CA ASP A 11 -5.47 -7.16 -14.74
C ASP A 11 -4.38 -6.07 -14.60
N LEU A 12 -3.43 -6.03 -15.53
CA LEU A 12 -2.27 -5.13 -15.54
C LEU A 12 -1.41 -5.24 -14.27
N ARG A 13 -1.31 -6.43 -13.68
CA ARG A 13 -0.36 -6.75 -12.60
C ARG A 13 0.89 -7.38 -13.18
N LEU A 14 1.98 -6.62 -13.20
CA LEU A 14 3.20 -7.01 -13.90
C LEU A 14 4.27 -7.51 -12.92
N PRO A 15 4.82 -8.72 -13.12
CA PRO A 15 5.93 -9.20 -12.33
C PRO A 15 7.22 -8.46 -12.66
N VAL A 16 8.00 -8.17 -11.62
CA VAL A 16 9.36 -7.62 -11.73
C VAL A 16 10.36 -8.66 -11.24
N TRP A 17 11.31 -9.02 -12.12
CA TRP A 17 12.32 -10.05 -11.89
C TRP A 17 13.71 -9.43 -11.80
N LEU A 18 14.54 -9.94 -10.87
CA LEU A 18 15.97 -9.65 -10.86
C LEU A 18 16.76 -10.80 -11.49
N ASN A 19 17.55 -10.49 -12.52
CA ASN A 19 18.39 -11.49 -13.16
C ASN A 19 19.65 -11.79 -12.33
N ILE A 20 19.94 -13.07 -12.11
CA ILE A 20 21.10 -13.58 -11.38
C ILE A 20 21.91 -14.58 -12.23
N SER A 21 21.70 -14.60 -13.55
CA SER A 21 22.48 -15.43 -14.48
C SER A 21 23.95 -14.99 -14.49
N THR A 22 24.85 -15.90 -14.85
CA THR A 22 26.31 -15.68 -14.75
C THR A 22 26.81 -14.43 -15.46
N ASN A 23 26.24 -14.09 -16.62
CA ASN A 23 26.71 -13.00 -17.47
C ASN A 23 25.87 -11.72 -17.32
N TYR A 24 24.60 -11.87 -16.89
CA TYR A 24 23.66 -10.76 -16.80
C TYR A 24 23.13 -10.52 -15.38
N SER A 25 23.95 -10.85 -14.38
CA SER A 25 23.57 -10.71 -12.98
C SER A 25 23.47 -9.24 -12.55
N VAL A 26 22.44 -8.91 -11.79
CA VAL A 26 22.36 -7.63 -11.07
C VAL A 26 23.52 -7.44 -10.08
N ALA A 27 24.25 -8.49 -9.69
CA ALA A 27 25.45 -8.37 -8.86
C ALA A 27 26.55 -7.52 -9.51
N HIS A 28 26.52 -7.35 -10.84
CA HIS A 28 27.46 -6.47 -11.53
C HIS A 28 27.26 -4.98 -11.23
N THR A 29 26.15 -4.61 -10.59
CA THR A 29 25.94 -3.26 -10.03
C THR A 29 26.92 -2.91 -8.90
N GLY A 30 27.63 -3.90 -8.35
CA GLY A 30 28.48 -3.75 -7.16
C GLY A 30 27.74 -3.97 -5.84
N GLN A 31 26.45 -4.31 -5.89
CA GLN A 31 25.61 -4.65 -4.73
C GLN A 31 25.24 -6.13 -4.74
N THR A 32 24.85 -6.70 -3.59
CA THR A 32 24.33 -8.08 -3.58
C THR A 32 22.96 -8.14 -4.26
N PRO A 33 22.56 -9.26 -4.87
CA PRO A 33 21.21 -9.39 -5.43
C PRO A 33 20.10 -9.11 -4.41
N GLN A 34 20.31 -9.44 -3.14
CA GLN A 34 19.37 -9.16 -2.05
C GLN A 34 19.25 -7.66 -1.78
N ASP A 35 20.34 -6.91 -1.80
CA ASP A 35 20.31 -5.46 -1.62
C ASP A 35 19.58 -4.76 -2.78
N VAL A 36 19.82 -5.22 -4.01
CA VAL A 36 19.08 -4.77 -5.19
C VAL A 36 17.60 -5.13 -5.07
N ALA A 37 17.27 -6.31 -4.53
CA ALA A 37 15.90 -6.73 -4.25
C ALA A 37 15.18 -5.78 -3.28
N ARG A 38 15.83 -5.42 -2.18
CA ARG A 38 15.27 -4.47 -1.20
C ARG A 38 15.02 -3.09 -1.81
N LEU A 39 15.94 -2.62 -2.66
CA LEU A 39 15.75 -1.36 -3.39
C LEU A 39 14.60 -1.43 -4.41
N ILE A 40 14.51 -2.49 -5.21
CA ILE A 40 13.44 -2.59 -6.22
C ILE A 40 12.06 -2.73 -5.57
N ILE A 41 11.95 -3.43 -4.44
CA ILE A 41 10.69 -3.51 -3.68
C ILE A 41 10.27 -2.11 -3.24
N GLU A 42 11.21 -1.27 -2.81
CA GLU A 42 10.90 0.13 -2.46
C GLU A 42 10.51 0.97 -3.68
N VAL A 43 11.15 0.80 -4.83
CA VAL A 43 10.75 1.47 -6.08
C VAL A 43 9.35 1.04 -6.53
N ILE A 44 9.05 -0.26 -6.43
CA ILE A 44 7.71 -0.82 -6.69
C ILE A 44 6.68 -0.20 -5.73
N ALA A 45 7.03 -0.04 -4.46
CA ALA A 45 6.16 0.60 -3.47
C ALA A 45 5.78 2.02 -3.89
N ARG A 46 6.78 2.84 -4.24
CA ARG A 46 6.56 4.23 -4.66
C ARG A 46 5.75 4.32 -5.94
N HIS A 47 5.96 3.39 -6.87
CA HIS A 47 5.13 3.27 -8.05
C HIS A 47 3.67 2.94 -7.66
N ASN A 48 3.43 1.88 -6.90
CA ASN A 48 2.09 1.40 -6.58
C ASN A 48 1.25 2.34 -5.70
N GLU A 49 1.88 3.11 -4.80
CA GLU A 49 1.22 4.18 -4.03
C GLU A 49 0.62 5.27 -4.93
N SER A 50 1.24 5.46 -6.10
CA SER A 50 1.06 6.66 -6.90
C SER A 50 0.57 6.43 -8.33
N VAL A 51 0.36 5.21 -8.82
CA VAL A 51 -0.22 5.00 -10.15
C VAL A 51 -1.58 4.33 -10.07
N SER A 52 -2.43 4.58 -11.07
CA SER A 52 -3.71 3.88 -11.19
C SER A 52 -3.53 2.52 -11.87
N ALA A 53 -2.67 2.42 -12.89
CA ALA A 53 -2.21 1.17 -13.50
C ALA A 53 -0.98 1.43 -14.40
N PRO A 54 -0.17 0.41 -14.73
CA PRO A 54 -0.18 -0.96 -14.20
C PRO A 54 0.31 -1.02 -12.74
N LYS A 55 0.05 -2.13 -12.03
CA LYS A 55 0.64 -2.40 -10.71
C LYS A 55 1.82 -3.35 -10.85
N LEU A 56 2.85 -3.18 -10.03
CA LEU A 56 4.06 -4.00 -10.06
C LEU A 56 4.18 -4.85 -8.80
N TYR A 57 4.78 -6.03 -8.91
CA TYR A 57 5.15 -6.82 -7.73
C TYR A 57 6.50 -7.52 -7.94
N PHE A 58 7.24 -7.74 -6.86
CA PHE A 58 8.51 -8.44 -6.95
C PHE A 58 8.28 -9.95 -7.08
N ALA A 59 8.54 -10.50 -8.26
CA ALA A 59 8.29 -11.91 -8.57
C ALA A 59 9.47 -12.83 -8.19
N GLY A 60 10.60 -12.25 -7.78
CA GLY A 60 11.77 -12.98 -7.33
C GLY A 60 12.97 -12.88 -8.27
N PHE A 61 13.85 -13.88 -8.17
CA PHE A 61 15.08 -13.96 -8.94
C PHE A 61 14.93 -14.93 -10.11
N THR A 62 15.59 -14.62 -11.23
CA THR A 62 15.65 -15.52 -12.39
C THR A 62 17.10 -15.75 -12.82
N SER A 63 17.43 -17.00 -13.13
CA SER A 63 18.72 -17.37 -13.74
C SER A 63 18.61 -17.54 -15.26
N ALA A 64 17.47 -17.16 -15.85
CA ALA A 64 17.24 -17.28 -17.28
C ALA A 64 18.29 -16.48 -18.07
N PRO A 65 18.93 -17.09 -19.08
CA PRO A 65 19.88 -16.39 -19.94
C PRO A 65 19.19 -15.30 -20.76
N TYR A 66 19.93 -14.22 -20.97
CA TYR A 66 19.63 -13.18 -21.94
C TYR A 66 20.67 -13.26 -23.05
N ASP A 67 20.23 -13.35 -24.31
CA ASP A 67 21.12 -13.27 -25.47
C ASP A 67 20.87 -11.97 -26.26
N PRO A 68 21.74 -10.95 -26.15
CA PRO A 68 21.61 -9.70 -26.90
C PRO A 68 21.89 -9.86 -28.41
N LEU A 69 22.47 -10.98 -28.85
CA LEU A 69 22.77 -11.28 -30.26
C LEU A 69 21.66 -12.05 -30.98
N ALA A 70 20.60 -12.45 -30.26
CA ALA A 70 19.41 -13.06 -30.84
C ALA A 70 18.57 -12.02 -31.62
N GLN A 71 19.14 -11.50 -32.72
CA GLN A 71 18.42 -10.72 -33.73
C GLN A 71 17.83 -11.60 -34.84
N ASP A 72 17.97 -12.93 -34.74
CA ASP A 72 17.40 -13.88 -35.68
C ASP A 72 15.96 -14.26 -35.25
N PRO A 73 14.93 -13.89 -36.03
CA PRO A 73 13.53 -14.23 -35.72
C PRO A 73 13.23 -15.74 -35.77
N SER A 74 14.20 -16.59 -36.14
CA SER A 74 14.10 -18.05 -36.12
C SER A 74 14.73 -18.73 -34.89
N ILE A 75 15.35 -17.96 -33.98
CA ILE A 75 15.97 -18.46 -32.75
C ILE A 75 15.26 -17.84 -31.54
N PRO A 76 14.36 -18.57 -30.84
CA PRO A 76 13.79 -18.11 -29.60
C PRO A 76 14.75 -18.47 -28.45
N GLU A 77 15.59 -17.54 -27.98
CA GLU A 77 16.44 -17.84 -26.81
C GLU A 77 16.78 -16.61 -25.94
N ILE A 78 15.90 -15.61 -25.90
CA ILE A 78 15.72 -14.89 -24.64
C ILE A 78 14.84 -15.81 -23.80
N GLU A 79 15.30 -16.29 -22.64
CA GLU A 79 14.49 -17.11 -21.71
C GLU A 79 13.90 -16.27 -20.57
N LEU A 80 14.07 -14.95 -20.61
CA LEU A 80 13.56 -14.06 -19.57
C LEU A 80 12.06 -14.31 -19.34
N PRO A 81 11.60 -14.42 -18.09
CA PRO A 81 10.16 -14.52 -17.81
C PRO A 81 9.41 -13.29 -18.34
N ALA A 82 8.15 -13.47 -18.71
CA ALA A 82 7.28 -12.35 -19.04
C ALA A 82 7.20 -11.36 -17.85
N GLY A 83 7.08 -10.06 -18.15
CA GLY A 83 7.17 -8.98 -17.17
C GLY A 83 8.41 -8.11 -17.33
N VAL A 84 8.75 -7.37 -16.28
CA VAL A 84 9.90 -6.46 -16.26
C VAL A 84 11.11 -7.18 -15.67
N ASN A 85 12.21 -7.22 -16.40
CA ASN A 85 13.43 -7.90 -16.00
C ASN A 85 14.55 -6.88 -15.79
N ILE A 86 15.11 -6.82 -14.59
CA ILE A 86 16.23 -5.95 -14.25
C ILE A 86 17.50 -6.78 -14.26
N LEU A 87 18.50 -6.30 -14.99
CA LEU A 87 19.77 -6.97 -15.16
C LEU A 87 20.93 -5.98 -15.13
N SER A 88 22.14 -6.50 -14.94
CA SER A 88 23.39 -5.79 -15.15
C SER A 88 24.37 -6.75 -15.83
N MET A 89 25.58 -6.34 -16.20
CA MET A 89 26.54 -7.18 -16.95
C MET A 89 27.96 -6.75 -16.60
N THR A 90 29.02 -7.42 -17.06
CA THR A 90 30.38 -6.90 -16.84
C THR A 90 30.67 -5.64 -17.67
N CYS A 91 31.63 -4.81 -17.26
CA CYS A 91 32.09 -3.69 -18.09
C CYS A 91 32.64 -4.12 -19.46
N ALA A 92 33.24 -5.32 -19.53
CA ALA A 92 33.72 -5.87 -20.78
C ALA A 92 32.56 -6.19 -21.75
N GLU A 93 31.47 -6.77 -21.24
CA GLU A 93 30.26 -7.03 -22.03
C GLU A 93 29.57 -5.72 -22.43
N ALA A 94 29.42 -4.77 -21.51
CA ALA A 94 28.85 -3.46 -21.81
C ALA A 94 29.61 -2.71 -22.91
N ALA A 95 30.95 -2.87 -22.97
CA ALA A 95 31.79 -2.25 -24.00
C ALA A 95 31.75 -2.98 -25.35
N GLN A 96 31.64 -4.31 -25.36
CA GLN A 96 31.61 -5.13 -26.58
C GLN A 96 30.25 -5.14 -27.25
N GLN A 97 29.19 -5.07 -26.45
CA GLN A 97 27.79 -5.12 -26.87
C GLN A 97 27.01 -4.04 -26.11
N PRO A 98 27.10 -2.77 -26.52
CA PRO A 98 26.43 -1.68 -25.80
C PRO A 98 24.91 -1.87 -25.85
N ILE A 99 24.36 -2.40 -24.75
CA ILE A 99 22.91 -2.47 -24.53
C ILE A 99 22.37 -1.06 -24.33
N CYS A 100 23.14 -0.21 -23.65
CA CYS A 100 22.86 1.20 -23.46
C CYS A 100 23.79 2.06 -24.35
N ASN A 101 23.21 3.08 -24.98
CA ASN A 101 23.96 3.99 -25.85
C ASN A 101 24.57 5.16 -25.05
N GLY A 102 25.69 5.71 -25.52
CA GLY A 102 26.09 7.10 -25.23
C GLY A 102 26.39 7.45 -23.77
N GLY A 103 26.97 6.53 -22.98
CA GLY A 103 27.36 6.81 -21.58
C GLY A 103 26.19 6.83 -20.58
N ALA A 104 25.02 6.33 -20.98
CA ALA A 104 23.86 6.16 -20.12
C ALA A 104 24.17 5.27 -18.89
N LYS A 105 23.47 5.51 -17.79
CA LYS A 105 23.63 4.79 -16.51
C LYS A 105 22.75 3.56 -16.39
N ALA A 106 21.61 3.60 -17.06
CA ALA A 106 20.80 2.46 -17.35
C ALA A 106 20.09 2.70 -18.69
N CYS A 107 19.38 1.70 -19.16
CA CYS A 107 18.49 1.84 -20.29
C CYS A 107 17.42 0.76 -20.24
N ALA A 108 16.26 1.10 -20.79
CA ALA A 108 15.15 0.20 -20.91
C ALA A 108 14.85 -0.20 -22.36
N ARG A 109 14.28 -1.39 -22.53
CA ARG A 109 13.72 -1.88 -23.80
C ARG A 109 12.48 -2.71 -23.53
N PHE A 110 11.63 -2.90 -24.53
CA PHE A 110 10.56 -3.89 -24.47
C PHE A 110 10.44 -4.65 -25.80
N VAL A 111 10.13 -5.94 -25.73
CA VAL A 111 10.06 -6.85 -26.88
C VAL A 111 8.93 -7.87 -26.65
N ALA A 112 8.29 -8.34 -27.72
CA ALA A 112 7.39 -9.49 -27.69
C ALA A 112 8.07 -10.73 -28.30
N ARG A 113 7.95 -11.90 -27.66
CA ARG A 113 8.47 -13.17 -28.18
C ARG A 113 7.36 -14.15 -28.57
N PRO A 114 7.57 -15.07 -29.53
CA PRO A 114 6.69 -16.22 -29.71
C PRO A 114 6.67 -17.11 -28.46
N LYS A 115 5.50 -17.59 -28.03
CA LYS A 115 5.39 -18.56 -26.94
C LYS A 115 6.06 -19.88 -27.31
N LEU A 116 6.80 -20.48 -26.37
CA LEU A 116 7.51 -21.74 -26.59
C LEU A 116 6.51 -22.86 -26.95
N GLY A 117 6.54 -23.33 -28.20
CA GLY A 117 5.69 -24.43 -28.68
C GLY A 117 4.44 -24.01 -29.45
N GLU A 118 4.15 -22.71 -29.60
CA GLU A 118 2.99 -22.23 -30.37
C GLU A 118 3.44 -21.43 -31.60
N VAL A 119 3.12 -21.95 -32.79
CA VAL A 119 3.36 -21.23 -34.05
C VAL A 119 2.09 -20.42 -34.36
N ALA A 120 2.11 -19.13 -34.01
CA ALA A 120 1.23 -18.03 -34.47
C ALA A 120 0.33 -17.31 -33.44
N SER A 121 0.41 -17.58 -32.14
CA SER A 121 -0.28 -16.78 -31.09
C SER A 121 0.67 -15.84 -30.36
N TRP A 122 0.27 -14.56 -30.28
CA TRP A 122 0.76 -13.50 -29.39
C TRP A 122 1.20 -14.09 -28.02
N GLY A 123 2.34 -13.82 -27.41
CA GLY A 123 3.41 -12.87 -27.65
C GLY A 123 3.93 -12.46 -26.26
N ASP A 124 4.79 -13.25 -25.59
CA ASP A 124 5.19 -12.97 -24.18
C ASP A 124 5.80 -11.56 -24.08
N PRO A 125 5.19 -10.62 -23.31
CA PRO A 125 5.68 -9.27 -23.19
C PRO A 125 6.83 -9.22 -22.20
N ILE A 126 7.95 -8.68 -22.66
CA ILE A 126 9.17 -8.52 -21.85
C ILE A 126 9.55 -7.05 -21.85
N GLY A 127 9.58 -6.47 -20.65
CA GLY A 127 10.31 -5.24 -20.35
C GLY A 127 11.70 -5.60 -19.83
N MET A 128 12.72 -4.87 -20.24
CA MET A 128 14.09 -5.06 -19.77
C MET A 128 14.62 -3.72 -19.27
N VAL A 129 15.21 -3.72 -18.09
CA VAL A 129 16.00 -2.61 -17.53
C VAL A 129 17.43 -3.10 -17.35
N ALA A 130 18.35 -2.56 -18.13
CA ALA A 130 19.76 -2.87 -18.03
C ALA A 130 20.49 -1.75 -17.28
N VAL A 131 21.06 -2.07 -16.12
CA VAL A 131 21.83 -1.12 -15.31
C VAL A 131 23.31 -1.27 -15.65
N VAL A 132 23.94 -0.17 -16.03
CA VAL A 132 25.37 -0.16 -16.38
C VAL A 132 26.19 -0.22 -15.09
N PRO A 133 27.18 -1.13 -14.98
CA PRO A 133 28.01 -1.22 -13.79
C PRO A 133 28.77 0.07 -13.50
N PRO A 134 29.12 0.30 -12.22
CA PRO A 134 30.03 1.37 -11.89
C PRO A 134 31.44 1.12 -12.44
N ASN A 135 32.16 2.20 -12.74
CA ASN A 135 33.55 2.18 -13.23
C ASN A 135 33.79 1.57 -14.63
N CYS A 136 32.75 1.46 -15.47
CA CYS A 136 32.95 1.12 -16.88
C CYS A 136 33.37 2.36 -17.69
N ASP A 137 34.31 2.23 -18.63
CA ASP A 137 34.75 3.34 -19.49
C ASP A 137 33.56 4.00 -20.21
N GLY A 138 33.35 5.31 -20.00
CA GLY A 138 32.23 6.06 -20.56
C GLY A 138 30.96 6.09 -19.71
N ALA A 139 30.88 5.31 -18.62
CA ALA A 139 29.91 5.46 -17.56
C ALA A 139 30.62 6.06 -16.33
N ASN A 140 30.11 7.13 -15.70
CA ASN A 140 30.75 7.72 -14.51
C ASN A 140 31.12 6.66 -13.44
N ASN A 141 32.18 6.91 -12.69
CA ASN A 141 32.71 6.03 -11.64
C ASN A 141 31.82 5.89 -10.39
N ASP A 142 30.62 6.46 -10.39
CA ASP A 142 29.74 6.44 -9.23
C ASP A 142 29.05 5.07 -9.11
N SER A 143 29.28 4.40 -7.97
CA SER A 143 28.51 3.23 -7.55
C SER A 143 27.03 3.57 -7.43
N LEU A 144 26.15 2.59 -7.67
CA LEU A 144 24.74 2.71 -7.24
C LEU A 144 24.74 2.98 -5.74
N LEU A 145 24.24 4.15 -5.36
CA LEU A 145 24.08 4.61 -3.98
C LEU A 145 22.62 5.04 -3.79
N MET A 146 22.01 4.70 -2.65
CA MET A 146 20.66 5.18 -2.30
C MET A 146 20.66 6.67 -1.92
N THR A 147 21.82 7.27 -1.71
CA THR A 147 22.02 8.70 -1.35
C THR A 147 23.13 9.38 -2.16
N GLY A 148 23.68 8.69 -3.15
CA GLY A 148 24.82 9.18 -3.94
C GLY A 148 24.41 9.66 -5.32
N TYR A 149 25.33 10.36 -5.99
CA TYR A 149 25.05 11.30 -7.09
C TYR A 149 24.07 10.75 -8.13
N VAL A 150 24.18 9.46 -8.43
CA VAL A 150 23.15 8.71 -9.16
C VAL A 150 22.31 7.94 -8.14
N ASP A 151 21.17 8.52 -7.74
CA ASP A 151 20.21 7.85 -6.86
C ASP A 151 19.65 6.63 -7.60
N ALA A 152 20.01 5.44 -7.09
CA ALA A 152 19.69 4.16 -7.72
C ALA A 152 18.18 3.97 -7.92
N SER A 153 17.39 4.47 -6.98
CA SER A 153 15.94 4.31 -6.95
C SER A 153 15.26 5.17 -8.01
N GLN A 154 15.73 6.40 -8.15
CA GLN A 154 15.30 7.30 -9.22
C GLN A 154 15.64 6.73 -10.59
N LEU A 155 16.87 6.21 -10.76
CA LEU A 155 17.31 5.58 -11.99
C LEU A 155 16.41 4.38 -12.34
N LEU A 156 16.17 3.48 -11.39
CA LEU A 156 15.30 2.32 -11.60
C LEU A 156 13.86 2.73 -11.92
N LEU A 157 13.31 3.71 -11.18
CA LEU A 157 11.96 4.23 -11.43
C LEU A 157 11.85 4.80 -12.85
N HIS A 158 12.83 5.58 -13.30
CA HIS A 158 12.92 6.12 -14.65
C HIS A 158 12.88 5.03 -15.73
N GLU A 159 13.76 4.02 -15.62
CA GLU A 159 13.82 2.96 -16.62
C GLU A 159 12.58 2.06 -16.60
N ILE A 160 11.97 1.86 -15.43
CA ILE A 160 10.66 1.20 -15.35
C ILE A 160 9.62 2.03 -16.11
N GLY A 161 9.62 3.36 -15.98
CA GLY A 161 8.76 4.25 -16.76
C GLY A 161 8.84 3.99 -18.27
N HIS A 162 10.05 3.78 -18.79
CA HIS A 162 10.24 3.38 -20.19
C HIS A 162 9.68 2.01 -20.54
N THR A 163 9.84 0.99 -19.68
CA THR A 163 9.24 -0.33 -19.94
C THR A 163 7.70 -0.28 -19.93
N LEU A 164 7.14 0.67 -19.18
CA LEU A 164 5.71 0.96 -19.16
C LEU A 164 5.26 1.93 -20.26
N GLY A 165 6.16 2.39 -21.11
CA GLY A 165 5.83 3.15 -22.33
C GLY A 165 5.96 4.66 -22.25
N LEU A 166 6.46 5.21 -21.14
CA LEU A 166 6.82 6.63 -21.09
C LEU A 166 8.09 6.89 -21.89
N HIS A 167 8.18 8.06 -22.51
CA HIS A 167 9.40 8.56 -23.13
C HIS A 167 9.98 9.74 -22.33
N HIS A 168 11.22 10.13 -22.64
CA HIS A 168 11.86 11.23 -21.95
C HIS A 168 11.04 12.51 -22.03
N ALA A 169 10.92 13.22 -20.89
CA ALA A 169 10.11 14.43 -20.76
C ALA A 169 10.74 15.68 -21.43
N ASN A 170 11.99 15.63 -21.89
CA ASN A 170 12.67 16.78 -22.49
C ASN A 170 12.46 16.91 -24.01
N GLN A 171 11.63 16.06 -24.62
CA GLN A 171 11.22 16.18 -26.02
C GLN A 171 9.96 17.05 -26.10
N ALA A 172 9.67 17.67 -27.24
CA ALA A 172 8.36 18.30 -27.38
C ALA A 172 7.29 17.20 -27.49
N GLU A 173 6.15 17.34 -26.83
CA GLU A 173 5.04 16.37 -26.92
C GLU A 173 4.62 16.15 -28.39
N ALA A 174 4.59 17.20 -29.20
CA ALA A 174 4.38 17.11 -30.66
C ALA A 174 5.41 16.21 -31.38
N GLU A 175 6.69 16.26 -30.98
CA GLU A 175 7.74 15.44 -31.60
C GLU A 175 7.59 13.96 -31.22
N CYS A 176 7.15 13.68 -29.99
CA CYS A 176 6.83 12.31 -29.55
C CYS A 176 5.58 11.79 -30.26
N ALA A 177 4.51 12.59 -30.30
CA ALA A 177 3.24 12.25 -30.93
C ALA A 177 3.40 11.99 -32.44
N ASP A 178 4.21 12.78 -33.15
CA ASP A 178 4.52 12.59 -34.58
C ASP A 178 5.21 11.25 -34.87
N LYS A 179 5.86 10.65 -33.86
CA LYS A 179 6.50 9.32 -33.93
C LYS A 179 5.60 8.20 -33.37
N GLY A 180 4.37 8.52 -32.97
CA GLY A 180 3.46 7.58 -32.30
C GLY A 180 3.89 7.18 -30.89
N LEU A 181 4.72 8.00 -30.24
CA LEU A 181 5.28 7.77 -28.92
C LEU A 181 4.53 8.59 -27.86
N VAL A 182 4.46 8.08 -26.63
CA VAL A 182 3.82 8.81 -25.52
C VAL A 182 4.87 9.58 -24.74
N HIS A 183 4.71 10.90 -24.69
CA HIS A 183 5.60 11.78 -23.95
C HIS A 183 5.45 11.55 -22.43
N GLY A 184 6.56 11.65 -21.67
CA GLY A 184 6.54 11.58 -20.20
C GLY A 184 5.99 12.84 -19.52
N GLY A 185 5.02 13.55 -20.12
CA GLY A 185 4.51 14.83 -19.63
C GLY A 185 3.72 15.66 -20.65
N LEU A 186 3.29 16.86 -20.27
CA LEU A 186 2.70 17.87 -21.18
C LEU A 186 3.78 18.62 -21.98
N ASP A 187 3.43 19.31 -23.08
CA ASP A 187 4.25 20.21 -23.93
C ASP A 187 5.35 21.08 -23.27
N ALA A 188 5.25 21.35 -21.95
CA ALA A 188 6.23 22.14 -21.17
C ALA A 188 6.92 21.35 -20.04
N GLY A 189 6.56 20.09 -19.84
CA GLY A 189 7.02 19.23 -18.75
C GLY A 189 8.51 18.99 -18.85
N ALA A 190 9.27 19.33 -17.82
CA ALA A 190 10.73 19.18 -17.81
C ALA A 190 11.24 18.91 -16.39
N SER A 191 10.35 18.43 -15.51
CA SER A 191 10.66 18.23 -14.09
C SER A 191 10.05 16.94 -13.54
N GLY A 192 9.70 15.99 -14.42
CA GLY A 192 9.33 14.63 -14.05
C GLY A 192 10.53 13.71 -13.84
N VAL A 193 10.26 12.52 -13.30
CA VAL A 193 11.25 11.43 -13.19
C VAL A 193 11.79 11.10 -14.58
N MET A 194 10.98 11.20 -15.64
CA MET A 194 11.38 10.91 -17.02
C MET A 194 12.28 12.00 -17.67
N GLN A 195 12.76 13.00 -16.94
CA GLN A 195 13.73 13.96 -17.46
C GLN A 195 15.11 13.29 -17.70
N THR A 196 15.75 13.51 -18.87
CA THR A 196 17.07 12.90 -19.19
C THR A 196 18.23 13.34 -18.30
N ALA A 197 18.16 14.54 -17.74
CA ALA A 197 19.24 15.15 -16.96
C ALA A 197 18.70 15.49 -15.58
N VAL A 198 18.40 14.45 -14.82
CA VAL A 198 17.92 14.64 -13.46
C VAL A 198 19.08 15.11 -12.58
N PRO A 199 18.91 16.17 -11.75
CA PRO A 199 19.87 16.54 -10.72
C PRO A 199 20.25 15.34 -9.85
N SER A 200 21.49 15.31 -9.39
CA SER A 200 21.98 14.30 -8.47
C SER A 200 21.34 14.37 -7.09
N ASN A 201 21.16 13.22 -6.43
CA ASN A 201 20.71 13.09 -5.02
C ASN A 201 19.32 13.67 -4.70
N PHE A 202 18.40 13.68 -5.66
CA PHE A 202 17.15 14.41 -5.45
C PHE A 202 16.03 13.49 -4.97
N ALA A 203 15.79 13.46 -3.65
CA ALA A 203 14.71 12.71 -3.00
C ALA A 203 13.34 12.95 -3.65
N ALA A 204 13.15 14.13 -4.24
CA ALA A 204 11.93 14.52 -4.92
C ALA A 204 11.64 13.77 -6.23
N TYR A 205 12.58 12.98 -6.77
CA TYR A 205 12.37 12.09 -7.92
C TYR A 205 12.36 10.60 -7.54
N ARG A 206 12.24 10.26 -6.26
CA ARG A 206 11.98 8.88 -5.80
C ARG A 206 10.51 8.48 -5.92
N SER A 207 9.67 9.33 -6.51
CA SER A 207 8.24 9.11 -6.69
C SER A 207 7.80 9.87 -7.94
N TRP A 208 6.77 9.37 -8.62
CA TRP A 208 6.29 10.01 -9.84
C TRP A 208 5.87 11.45 -9.61
N ARG A 209 6.11 12.28 -10.61
CA ARG A 209 5.68 13.67 -10.63
C ARG A 209 4.41 13.80 -11.47
N ARG A 210 3.79 14.97 -11.38
CA ARG A 210 2.54 15.27 -12.09
C ARG A 210 2.58 14.93 -13.59
N ASP A 211 3.67 15.25 -14.27
CA ASP A 211 3.85 15.04 -15.70
C ASP A 211 3.98 13.55 -16.05
N ASP A 212 4.77 12.79 -15.29
CA ASP A 212 4.87 11.33 -15.43
C ASP A 212 3.49 10.65 -15.24
N LEU A 213 2.76 11.06 -14.20
CA LEU A 213 1.44 10.52 -13.88
C LEU A 213 0.40 10.83 -14.95
N SER A 214 0.44 12.03 -15.52
CA SER A 214 -0.43 12.40 -16.65
C SER A 214 -0.12 11.51 -17.88
N GLY A 215 1.14 11.17 -18.10
CA GLY A 215 1.55 10.23 -19.15
C GLY A 215 0.98 8.82 -18.92
N PHE A 216 1.04 8.31 -17.69
CA PHE A 216 0.43 7.03 -17.36
C PHE A 216 -1.08 7.04 -17.50
N GLU A 217 -1.75 8.09 -17.02
CA GLU A 217 -3.20 8.27 -17.16
C GLU A 217 -3.61 8.32 -18.65
N HIS A 218 -2.79 8.91 -19.51
CA HIS A 218 -3.03 8.89 -20.97
C HIS A 218 -2.91 7.48 -21.57
N ILE A 219 -1.92 6.69 -21.15
CA ILE A 219 -1.68 5.34 -21.69
C ILE A 219 -2.72 4.35 -21.15
N TYR A 220 -2.92 4.34 -19.83
CA TYR A 220 -3.61 3.27 -19.10
C TYR A 220 -4.96 3.69 -18.54
N GLY A 221 -5.29 4.99 -18.49
CA GLY A 221 -6.46 5.50 -17.75
C GLY A 221 -7.79 4.87 -18.16
N SER A 222 -7.97 4.50 -19.44
CA SER A 222 -9.18 3.83 -19.91
C SER A 222 -9.22 2.32 -19.63
N ALA A 223 -8.10 1.73 -19.19
CA ALA A 223 -7.96 0.32 -18.87
C ALA A 223 -7.97 0.06 -17.36
N VAL A 224 -8.09 1.12 -16.54
CA VAL A 224 -8.17 0.98 -15.09
C VAL A 224 -9.63 0.85 -14.68
N GLU A 225 -9.95 -0.25 -14.00
CA GLU A 225 -11.25 -0.38 -13.35
C GLU A 225 -11.40 0.69 -12.24
N PRO A 226 -12.60 1.25 -12.02
CA PRO A 226 -12.81 2.18 -10.93
C PRO A 226 -12.37 1.57 -9.59
N LEU A 227 -11.50 2.28 -8.88
CA LEU A 227 -11.05 1.88 -7.55
C LEU A 227 -11.85 2.61 -6.48
N GLU A 228 -12.25 1.89 -5.44
CA GLU A 228 -12.82 2.44 -4.21
C GLU A 228 -12.04 1.90 -3.00
N ILE A 229 -12.01 2.66 -1.91
CA ILE A 229 -11.37 2.17 -0.68
C ILE A 229 -12.24 1.10 -0.03
N ALA A 230 -11.68 -0.05 0.26
CA ALA A 230 -12.24 -1.03 1.17
C ALA A 230 -11.45 -1.07 2.49
N TRP A 231 -12.10 -1.51 3.56
CA TRP A 231 -11.50 -1.67 4.87
C TRP A 231 -11.86 -3.00 5.53
N TRP A 232 -10.98 -3.48 6.41
CA TRP A 232 -11.15 -4.73 7.15
C TRP A 232 -10.88 -4.52 8.64
N PRO A 233 -11.66 -5.17 9.53
CA PRO A 233 -11.24 -5.38 10.91
C PRO A 233 -9.93 -6.17 10.92
N ASP A 234 -8.91 -5.65 11.61
CA ASP A 234 -7.58 -6.26 11.64
C ASP A 234 -7.35 -7.02 12.96
N THR A 235 -8.29 -7.91 13.31
CA THR A 235 -8.33 -8.55 14.64
C THR A 235 -7.22 -9.57 14.89
N ASP A 236 -6.61 -10.08 13.81
CA ASP A 236 -5.57 -11.11 13.85
C ASP A 236 -4.16 -10.54 13.59
N TYR A 237 -3.97 -9.23 13.77
CA TYR A 237 -2.69 -8.55 13.55
C TYR A 237 -1.51 -9.32 14.17
N PRO A 238 -0.42 -9.60 13.41
CA PRO A 238 -0.10 -9.07 12.08
C PRO A 238 -0.65 -9.87 10.88
N ASP A 239 -1.42 -10.94 11.09
CA ASP A 239 -1.97 -11.78 10.02
C ASP A 239 -3.02 -11.03 9.18
N TYR A 240 -3.10 -11.34 7.89
CA TYR A 240 -4.06 -10.69 6.98
C TYR A 240 -5.49 -11.18 7.22
N PRO A 241 -6.48 -10.27 7.32
CA PRO A 241 -7.87 -10.66 7.40
C PRO A 241 -8.32 -11.35 6.10
N LEU A 242 -9.39 -12.14 6.20
CA LEU A 242 -10.00 -12.78 5.04
C LEU A 242 -10.50 -11.72 4.06
N ASP A 243 -10.22 -11.91 2.77
CA ASP A 243 -10.53 -10.93 1.73
C ASP A 243 -12.01 -10.56 1.70
N ALA A 244 -12.88 -11.57 1.74
CA ALA A 244 -14.34 -11.43 1.78
C ALA A 244 -14.91 -10.78 3.05
N ALA A 245 -14.08 -10.45 4.05
CA ALA A 245 -14.51 -9.68 5.23
C ALA A 245 -14.43 -8.16 5.01
N GLY A 246 -14.03 -7.73 3.81
CA GLY A 246 -13.87 -6.32 3.46
C GLY A 246 -15.20 -5.60 3.36
N THR A 247 -15.20 -4.31 3.64
CA THR A 247 -16.35 -3.42 3.43
C THR A 247 -15.89 -2.15 2.75
N SER A 248 -16.63 -1.69 1.74
CA SER A 248 -16.28 -0.45 1.05
C SER A 248 -16.54 0.81 1.88
N VAL A 249 -15.68 1.81 1.68
CA VAL A 249 -15.87 3.22 2.06
C VAL A 249 -16.60 3.89 0.91
N VAL A 250 -17.92 3.64 0.84
CA VAL A 250 -18.77 4.06 -0.28
C VAL A 250 -18.65 5.57 -0.56
N GLY A 251 -18.50 5.92 -1.83
CA GLY A 251 -18.38 7.28 -2.31
C GLY A 251 -16.99 7.89 -2.09
N MET A 252 -15.96 7.06 -1.90
CA MET A 252 -14.55 7.49 -1.84
C MET A 252 -13.75 6.80 -2.96
N PRO A 253 -14.03 7.14 -4.23
CA PRO A 253 -13.24 6.61 -5.35
C PRO A 253 -11.82 7.17 -5.27
N VAL A 254 -10.85 6.39 -5.72
CA VAL A 254 -9.44 6.75 -5.53
C VAL A 254 -8.59 6.51 -6.77
N SER A 255 -7.56 7.35 -6.91
CA SER A 255 -6.42 7.06 -7.78
C SER A 255 -5.19 6.64 -6.98
N ARG A 256 -5.22 6.81 -5.64
CA ARG A 256 -4.08 6.70 -4.73
C ARG A 256 -4.47 6.01 -3.43
N SER A 257 -3.47 5.74 -2.62
CA SER A 257 -3.55 5.31 -1.24
C SER A 257 -4.40 6.19 -0.33
N VAL A 258 -4.96 5.60 0.73
CA VAL A 258 -5.71 6.30 1.77
C VAL A 258 -4.88 6.43 3.04
N VAL A 259 -4.70 7.64 3.53
CA VAL A 259 -3.99 7.90 4.78
C VAL A 259 -4.98 8.03 5.92
N VAL A 260 -4.64 7.42 7.06
CA VAL A 260 -5.44 7.45 8.28
C VAL A 260 -4.72 8.29 9.34
N SER A 261 -5.46 9.07 10.12
CA SER A 261 -4.90 9.93 11.16
C SER A 261 -4.30 9.11 12.31
N ASN A 262 -3.04 9.36 12.66
CA ASN A 262 -2.38 8.69 13.76
C ASN A 262 -2.74 9.32 15.11
N ARG A 263 -3.76 8.79 15.81
CA ARG A 263 -4.20 9.24 17.14
C ARG A 263 -4.57 8.07 18.05
N SER A 264 -4.78 8.36 19.35
CA SER A 264 -5.33 7.40 20.32
C SER A 264 -6.62 6.75 19.80
N PRO A 265 -6.86 5.45 20.08
CA PRO A 265 -7.95 4.66 19.48
C PRO A 265 -9.38 5.20 19.68
N VAL A 266 -9.58 6.18 20.56
CA VAL A 266 -10.91 6.62 20.99
C VAL A 266 -11.62 7.48 19.94
N GLY A 267 -12.87 7.11 19.65
CA GLY A 267 -13.81 7.95 18.91
C GLY A 267 -13.67 7.88 17.39
N THR A 268 -13.35 9.01 16.77
CA THR A 268 -13.36 9.15 15.32
C THR A 268 -11.95 9.36 14.79
N GLN A 269 -11.64 8.69 13.68
CA GLN A 269 -10.43 8.90 12.91
C GLN A 269 -10.73 9.56 11.57
N ALA A 270 -9.76 10.33 11.07
CA ALA A 270 -9.82 10.93 9.77
C ALA A 270 -9.12 10.07 8.72
N LEU A 271 -9.72 10.01 7.55
CA LEU A 271 -9.24 9.35 6.35
C LEU A 271 -9.05 10.43 5.29
N VAL A 272 -7.94 10.40 4.56
CA VAL A 272 -7.74 11.25 3.38
C VAL A 272 -7.17 10.46 2.22
N THR A 273 -7.50 10.88 1.01
CA THR A 273 -6.96 10.27 -0.20
C THR A 273 -7.04 11.26 -1.35
N THR A 274 -6.65 10.81 -2.53
CA THR A 274 -6.74 11.53 -3.78
C THR A 274 -7.74 10.84 -4.69
N GLY A 275 -8.78 11.59 -5.10
CA GLY A 275 -9.78 11.11 -6.06
C GLY A 275 -9.20 10.89 -7.46
N PRO A 276 -9.97 10.29 -8.38
CA PRO A 276 -9.53 10.06 -9.76
C PRO A 276 -9.14 11.34 -10.52
N ASP A 277 -9.69 12.50 -10.15
CA ASP A 277 -9.32 13.77 -10.75
C ASP A 277 -8.17 14.49 -10.00
N GLY A 278 -7.51 13.84 -9.04
CA GLY A 278 -6.43 14.44 -8.27
C GLY A 278 -6.90 15.29 -7.08
N ARG A 279 -8.21 15.37 -6.82
CA ARG A 279 -8.73 16.13 -5.66
C ARG A 279 -8.43 15.45 -4.35
N VAL A 280 -8.06 16.24 -3.34
CA VAL A 280 -8.00 15.75 -1.96
C VAL A 280 -9.42 15.51 -1.44
N LEU A 281 -9.68 14.26 -1.07
CA LEU A 281 -10.92 13.82 -0.45
C LEU A 281 -10.66 13.48 1.02
N HIS A 282 -11.67 13.68 1.86
CA HIS A 282 -11.61 13.31 3.27
C HIS A 282 -12.90 12.62 3.74
N ARG A 283 -12.75 11.78 4.76
CA ARG A 283 -13.82 11.18 5.55
C ARG A 283 -13.42 11.13 7.01
N LEU A 284 -14.41 11.05 7.88
CA LEU A 284 -14.33 10.74 9.28
C LEU A 284 -15.05 9.42 9.48
N MET A 285 -14.39 8.46 10.12
CA MET A 285 -14.96 7.16 10.44
C MET A 285 -15.01 6.97 11.95
N ASN A 286 -16.21 6.71 12.47
CA ASN A 286 -16.39 6.38 13.89
C ASN A 286 -16.13 4.89 14.17
N GLU A 287 -16.19 4.50 15.44
CA GLU A 287 -16.00 3.10 15.88
C GLU A 287 -16.98 2.11 15.25
N ALA A 288 -18.17 2.53 14.84
CA ALA A 288 -19.12 1.66 14.15
C ALA A 288 -18.85 1.54 12.62
N GLY A 289 -17.84 2.25 12.10
CA GLY A 289 -17.57 2.33 10.66
C GLY A 289 -18.46 3.33 9.92
N ALA A 290 -19.28 4.11 10.63
CA ALA A 290 -20.12 5.14 10.00
C ALA A 290 -19.25 6.32 9.53
N LEU A 291 -19.53 6.77 8.31
CA LEU A 291 -18.72 7.75 7.59
C LEU A 291 -19.40 9.12 7.52
N THR A 292 -18.65 10.18 7.78
CA THR A 292 -19.06 11.57 7.56
C THR A 292 -17.92 12.37 6.92
N PRO A 293 -18.19 13.47 6.20
CA PRO A 293 -19.50 13.86 5.69
C PRO A 293 -19.94 12.96 4.53
N ALA A 294 -21.15 13.22 4.00
CA ALA A 294 -21.67 12.53 2.83
C ALA A 294 -20.74 12.67 1.60
N PRO A 295 -20.84 11.77 0.59
CA PRO A 295 -19.93 11.78 -0.55
C PRO A 295 -19.79 13.11 -1.30
N GLY A 296 -20.87 13.87 -1.47
CA GLY A 296 -20.83 15.18 -2.12
C GLY A 296 -19.99 16.23 -1.39
N ASP A 297 -19.74 16.05 -0.10
CA ASP A 297 -19.03 16.98 0.78
C ASP A 297 -17.60 16.48 1.12
N ALA A 298 -17.11 15.45 0.42
CA ALA A 298 -15.80 14.85 0.66
C ALA A 298 -14.63 15.77 0.30
N VAL A 299 -14.85 16.71 -0.63
CA VAL A 299 -13.78 17.50 -1.22
C VAL A 299 -13.26 18.50 -0.20
N VAL A 300 -11.95 18.46 0.07
CA VAL A 300 -11.31 19.37 1.04
C VAL A 300 -11.27 20.80 0.49
N ASP A 301 -10.74 21.00 -0.71
CA ASP A 301 -10.69 22.31 -1.39
C ASP A 301 -11.21 22.15 -2.83
N PRO A 302 -12.34 22.78 -3.20
CA PRO A 302 -12.88 22.70 -4.56
C PRO A 302 -12.18 23.66 -5.55
N GLY A 303 -11.31 24.57 -5.12
CA GLY A 303 -10.53 25.47 -5.97
C GLY A 303 -9.28 24.80 -6.55
N SER A 304 -8.61 25.35 -7.55
CA SER A 304 -7.49 24.67 -8.24
C SER A 304 -6.37 24.14 -7.33
N SER A 305 -6.14 24.79 -6.19
CA SER A 305 -5.13 24.41 -5.19
C SER A 305 -5.49 23.17 -4.37
N GLY A 306 -6.72 22.65 -4.48
CA GLY A 306 -7.17 21.42 -3.81
C GLY A 306 -6.83 20.12 -4.53
N ARG A 307 -5.96 20.19 -5.55
CA ARG A 307 -5.44 19.01 -6.27
C ARG A 307 -4.02 18.70 -5.83
N THR A 308 -3.71 17.41 -5.79
CA THR A 308 -2.38 16.85 -5.51
C THR A 308 -2.17 15.60 -6.38
N TRP A 309 -0.94 15.36 -6.80
CA TRP A 309 -0.53 14.13 -7.48
C TRP A 309 0.24 13.18 -6.55
N ALA A 310 0.41 13.60 -5.31
CA ALA A 310 0.97 12.83 -4.21
C ALA A 310 -0.08 12.47 -3.16
N MET A 311 0.31 11.58 -2.25
CA MET A 311 -0.50 11.18 -1.12
C MET A 311 -0.63 12.35 -0.11
N PRO A 312 -1.86 12.80 0.21
CA PRO A 312 -2.09 13.80 1.25
C PRO A 312 -1.85 13.21 2.64
N ALA A 313 -1.60 14.06 3.61
CA ALA A 313 -1.43 13.69 5.01
C ALA A 313 -2.60 14.21 5.86
N VAL A 314 -2.94 13.50 6.93
CA VAL A 314 -4.03 13.89 7.83
C VAL A 314 -3.64 13.72 9.28
N ALA A 315 -4.07 14.66 10.11
CA ALA A 315 -4.04 14.58 11.55
C ALA A 315 -5.40 14.96 12.12
N LEU A 316 -5.72 14.43 13.28
CA LEU A 316 -6.93 14.81 14.00
C LEU A 316 -6.59 15.06 15.46
N GLY A 317 -7.00 16.23 15.96
CA GLY A 317 -6.75 16.65 17.33
C GLY A 317 -7.13 18.09 17.57
N GLY A 318 -7.06 18.54 18.82
CA GLY A 318 -7.53 19.85 19.22
C GLY A 318 -7.14 20.23 20.64
N ASP A 319 -7.69 21.35 21.10
CA ASP A 319 -7.42 21.96 22.42
C ASP A 319 -8.19 21.30 23.58
N GLY A 320 -8.80 20.14 23.32
CA GLY A 320 -9.65 19.42 24.27
C GLY A 320 -11.08 19.94 24.36
N ILE A 321 -11.42 20.99 23.61
CA ILE A 321 -12.79 21.48 23.45
C ILE A 321 -13.30 21.09 22.06
N ASP A 322 -12.59 21.53 21.02
CA ASP A 322 -12.96 21.27 19.63
C ASP A 322 -11.89 20.40 18.95
N ASP A 323 -12.25 19.17 18.58
CA ASP A 323 -11.41 18.34 17.71
C ASP A 323 -11.43 18.93 16.29
N ARG A 324 -10.26 19.00 15.67
CA ARG A 324 -10.07 19.55 14.34
C ARG A 324 -9.50 18.50 13.40
N VAL A 325 -9.98 18.51 12.16
CA VAL A 325 -9.41 17.75 11.05
C VAL A 325 -8.37 18.64 10.38
N PHE A 326 -7.12 18.21 10.38
CA PHE A 326 -6.03 18.87 9.68
C PHE A 326 -5.60 18.01 8.50
N VAL A 327 -5.59 18.60 7.30
CA VAL A 327 -5.14 17.94 6.06
C VAL A 327 -4.00 18.76 5.47
N ALA A 328 -2.90 18.10 5.13
CA ALA A 328 -1.76 18.70 4.45
C ALA A 328 -1.50 18.01 3.11
N TRP A 329 -1.23 18.78 2.06
CA TRP A 329 -0.93 18.22 0.74
C TRP A 329 0.01 19.13 -0.05
N MET A 330 0.66 18.56 -1.06
CA MET A 330 1.45 19.33 -2.02
C MET A 330 0.54 19.83 -3.15
N ALA A 331 0.24 21.12 -3.10
CA ALA A 331 -0.56 21.82 -4.09
C ALA A 331 0.31 22.45 -5.18
N ASN A 332 -0.35 22.88 -6.25
CA ASN A 332 0.21 23.72 -7.32
C ASN A 332 1.42 23.12 -8.05
N GLU A 333 1.60 21.80 -8.00
CA GLU A 333 2.65 21.12 -8.76
C GLU A 333 2.50 21.42 -10.26
N GLN A 334 3.60 21.85 -10.90
CA GLN A 334 3.62 22.20 -12.33
C GLN A 334 4.50 21.21 -13.10
N PRO A 335 4.17 20.90 -14.36
CA PRO A 335 5.00 20.01 -15.19
C PRO A 335 6.46 20.49 -15.36
N ASN A 336 6.69 21.81 -15.31
CA ASN A 336 7.98 22.44 -15.62
C ASN A 336 8.74 22.91 -14.37
N SER A 337 8.32 22.50 -13.18
CA SER A 337 8.93 22.92 -11.92
C SER A 337 8.78 21.82 -10.88
N SER A 338 9.88 21.48 -10.21
CA SER A 338 9.83 20.59 -9.05
C SER A 338 9.29 21.28 -7.78
N LEU A 339 9.12 22.62 -7.79
CA LEU A 339 8.58 23.38 -6.67
C LEU A 339 7.07 23.14 -6.52
N MET A 340 6.66 22.94 -5.27
CA MET A 340 5.27 22.75 -4.86
C MET A 340 4.94 23.65 -3.69
N THR A 341 3.65 23.83 -3.43
CA THR A 341 3.17 24.55 -2.25
C THR A 341 2.70 23.54 -1.20
N LEU A 342 3.35 23.49 -0.04
CA LEU A 342 2.76 22.80 1.11
C LEU A 342 1.53 23.60 1.57
N ARG A 343 0.35 23.05 1.28
CA ARG A 343 -0.95 23.63 1.61
C ARG A 343 -1.60 22.82 2.72
N THR A 344 -2.27 23.53 3.61
CA THR A 344 -3.02 22.95 4.71
C THR A 344 -4.48 23.38 4.63
N GLY A 345 -5.35 22.51 5.13
CA GLY A 345 -6.76 22.75 5.34
C GLY A 345 -7.11 22.31 6.75
N VAL A 346 -7.84 23.13 7.49
CA VAL A 346 -8.34 22.80 8.82
C VAL A 346 -9.83 23.09 8.92
N ARG A 347 -10.57 22.19 9.56
CA ARG A 347 -11.95 22.40 9.97
C ARG A 347 -12.23 21.75 11.33
N SER A 348 -13.29 22.18 12.00
CA SER A 348 -13.84 21.42 13.13
C SER A 348 -14.42 20.08 12.63
N THR A 349 -14.44 19.04 13.47
CA THR A 349 -15.13 17.78 13.15
C THR A 349 -16.62 17.96 12.89
N ASP A 350 -17.24 18.99 13.47
CA ASP A 350 -18.69 19.15 13.56
C ASP A 350 -19.29 20.03 12.43
N ASN A 351 -18.45 20.64 11.60
CA ASN A 351 -18.88 21.42 10.43
C ASN A 351 -17.95 21.19 9.23
N LEU A 352 -18.25 21.84 8.11
CA LEU A 352 -17.53 21.69 6.84
C LEU A 352 -16.82 22.97 6.40
N ASP A 353 -16.64 23.93 7.31
CA ASP A 353 -16.02 25.20 7.01
C ASP A 353 -14.49 25.06 7.08
N TRP A 354 -13.87 24.95 5.91
CA TRP A 354 -12.42 24.84 5.78
C TRP A 354 -11.72 26.20 5.85
N THR A 355 -10.66 26.26 6.66
CA THR A 355 -9.66 27.32 6.65
C THR A 355 -8.40 26.79 5.98
N PHE A 356 -7.85 27.56 5.04
CA PHE A 356 -6.67 27.13 4.28
C PHE A 356 -5.47 28.04 4.51
N SER A 357 -4.28 27.44 4.53
CA SER A 357 -3.02 28.16 4.57
C SER A 357 -2.01 27.57 3.60
N ASN A 358 -1.06 28.39 3.15
CA ASN A 358 0.07 27.95 2.35
C ASN A 358 1.34 28.26 3.14
N HIS A 359 2.21 27.25 3.28
CA HIS A 359 3.51 27.47 3.88
C HIS A 359 4.37 28.36 2.96
N PRO A 360 5.12 29.34 3.50
CA PRO A 360 5.90 30.29 2.70
C PRO A 360 7.25 29.74 2.18
N GLY A 361 7.68 28.59 2.68
CA GLY A 361 8.90 27.90 2.27
C GLY A 361 8.78 27.14 0.95
N ASP A 362 9.94 26.79 0.39
CA ASP A 362 10.06 26.05 -0.87
C ASP A 362 10.06 24.55 -0.61
N PHE A 363 9.11 23.82 -1.20
CA PHE A 363 9.04 22.36 -1.08
C PHE A 363 9.22 21.69 -2.43
N ARG A 364 9.96 20.58 -2.44
CA ARG A 364 10.26 19.83 -3.66
C ARG A 364 9.92 18.35 -3.53
N VAL A 365 9.92 17.79 -2.33
CA VAL A 365 9.57 16.39 -2.07
C VAL A 365 8.05 16.24 -1.93
N ASN A 366 7.45 15.31 -2.67
CA ASN A 366 6.00 15.11 -2.69
C ASN A 366 5.55 14.03 -1.70
N ARG A 367 6.21 13.93 -0.53
CA ARG A 367 5.87 13.00 0.54
C ARG A 367 5.66 13.75 1.84
N LEU A 368 4.50 13.52 2.42
CA LEU A 368 4.05 14.18 3.64
C LEU A 368 3.50 13.14 4.59
N SER A 369 3.64 13.40 5.88
CA SER A 369 2.84 12.76 6.91
C SER A 369 2.51 13.77 7.99
N ALA A 370 1.46 13.53 8.77
CA ALA A 370 0.95 14.50 9.73
C ALA A 370 0.53 13.83 11.03
N ALA A 371 0.65 14.59 12.12
CA ALA A 371 0.22 14.21 13.45
C ALA A 371 -0.21 15.45 14.26
N TYR A 372 -0.85 15.21 15.40
CA TYR A 372 -1.18 16.26 16.36
C TYR A 372 -0.39 16.08 17.66
N ALA A 373 0.30 17.13 18.11
CA ALA A 373 1.06 17.15 19.36
C ALA A 373 0.28 17.91 20.45
N PRO A 374 -0.32 17.21 21.45
CA PRO A 374 -1.30 17.81 22.35
C PRO A 374 -0.76 18.89 23.31
N ALA A 375 0.40 18.66 23.93
CA ALA A 375 0.93 19.62 24.92
C ALA A 375 1.35 20.97 24.31
N PRO A 376 2.04 21.01 23.15
CA PRO A 376 2.27 22.26 22.45
C PRO A 376 1.04 22.80 21.71
N GLY A 377 0.01 21.97 21.47
CA GLY A 377 -1.20 22.34 20.74
C GLY A 377 -0.92 22.69 19.27
N VAL A 378 -0.15 21.85 18.58
CA VAL A 378 0.28 22.09 17.19
C VAL A 378 0.10 20.84 16.34
N PHE A 379 -0.11 21.05 15.04
CA PHE A 379 0.03 19.99 14.05
C PHE A 379 1.49 19.89 13.62
N VAL A 380 1.96 18.66 13.44
CA VAL A 380 3.33 18.32 13.05
C VAL A 380 3.24 17.68 11.68
N VAL A 381 3.92 18.25 10.70
CA VAL A 381 4.07 17.65 9.37
C VAL A 381 5.52 17.23 9.18
N THR A 382 5.73 16.01 8.71
CA THR A 382 7.06 15.48 8.39
C THR A 382 7.23 15.32 6.88
N THR A 383 8.44 15.64 6.41
CA THR A 383 8.86 15.49 5.02
C THR A 383 10.37 15.27 4.94
N LEU A 384 10.95 15.37 3.75
CA LEU A 384 12.39 15.25 3.52
C LEU A 384 12.91 16.47 2.77
N GLU A 385 14.13 16.88 3.11
CA GLU A 385 14.92 17.81 2.31
C GLU A 385 15.29 17.13 0.99
N ALA A 386 15.21 17.88 -0.11
CA ALA A 386 15.27 17.32 -1.45
C ALA A 386 16.66 16.79 -1.83
N ASP A 387 17.75 17.45 -1.42
CA ASP A 387 19.11 17.12 -1.88
C ASP A 387 19.86 16.19 -0.91
N THR A 388 19.62 16.35 0.39
CA THR A 388 20.32 15.67 1.48
C THR A 388 19.51 14.54 2.08
N THR A 389 18.22 14.40 1.71
CA THR A 389 17.29 13.41 2.25
C THR A 389 17.13 13.51 3.77
N GLN A 390 17.45 14.68 4.34
CA GLN A 390 17.38 14.91 5.76
C GLN A 390 15.92 15.03 6.18
N LEU A 391 15.56 14.47 7.33
CA LEU A 391 14.20 14.54 7.86
C LEU A 391 13.87 15.99 8.27
N GLU A 392 12.76 16.49 7.74
CA GLU A 392 12.26 17.84 7.98
C GLU A 392 10.92 17.79 8.73
N VAL A 393 10.76 18.73 9.67
CA VAL A 393 9.55 18.92 10.48
C VAL A 393 9.03 20.33 10.27
N VAL A 394 7.73 20.46 10.03
CA VAL A 394 7.04 21.73 9.90
C VAL A 394 5.91 21.77 10.92
N LEU A 395 5.84 22.86 11.68
CA LEU A 395 4.84 23.04 12.73
C LEU A 395 3.74 24.01 12.29
N PHE A 396 2.50 23.65 12.60
CA PHE A 396 1.32 24.46 12.30
C PHE A 396 0.48 24.68 13.56
N ASP A 397 -0.14 25.86 13.65
CA ASP A 397 -1.11 26.13 14.71
C ASP A 397 -2.45 25.42 14.47
N LEU A 398 -3.40 25.63 15.38
CA LEU A 398 -4.72 25.01 15.32
C LEU A 398 -5.60 25.55 14.18
N ASP A 399 -5.22 26.66 13.54
CA ASP A 399 -5.89 27.19 12.35
C ASP A 399 -5.18 26.71 11.06
N GLY A 400 -4.14 25.89 11.19
CA GLY A 400 -3.36 25.34 10.10
C GLY A 400 -2.33 26.31 9.52
N ALA A 401 -2.05 27.43 10.17
CA ALA A 401 -1.03 28.37 9.73
C ALA A 401 0.36 27.95 10.21
N ALA A 402 1.37 28.14 9.36
CA ALA A 402 2.75 27.77 9.66
C ALA A 402 3.30 28.60 10.83
N LEU A 403 3.91 27.95 11.81
CA LEU A 403 4.45 28.59 13.02
C LEU A 403 5.91 29.06 12.89
N GLY A 404 6.56 28.81 11.76
CA GLY A 404 7.97 29.13 11.57
C GLY A 404 8.55 28.59 10.27
N PRO A 405 9.89 28.58 10.13
CA PRO A 405 10.55 27.91 9.02
C PRO A 405 10.46 26.39 9.15
N VAL A 406 10.86 25.69 8.09
CA VAL A 406 11.11 24.25 8.11
C VAL A 406 12.27 23.95 9.10
N LEU A 407 12.10 22.91 9.92
CA LEU A 407 13.05 22.51 10.96
C LEU A 407 13.70 21.19 10.57
N ASN A 408 15.03 21.16 10.53
CA ASN A 408 15.77 19.96 10.14
C ASN A 408 16.14 19.13 11.36
N LEU A 409 15.95 17.81 11.30
CA LEU A 409 16.51 16.88 12.28
C LEU A 409 17.96 16.56 11.90
N GLU A 410 18.90 17.32 12.45
CA GLU A 410 20.35 17.14 12.21
C GLU A 410 20.80 15.69 12.43
N GLY A 411 21.39 15.12 11.38
CA GLY A 411 21.93 13.75 11.38
C GLY A 411 20.93 12.64 11.06
N VAL A 412 19.64 12.94 10.89
CA VAL A 412 18.63 11.94 10.51
C VAL A 412 18.38 12.02 9.01
N HIS A 413 19.01 11.11 8.26
CA HIS A 413 18.80 10.95 6.83
C HIS A 413 17.88 9.75 6.60
N ALA A 414 16.87 9.94 5.76
CA ALA A 414 15.87 8.93 5.53
C ALA A 414 15.50 8.82 4.06
N TYR A 415 15.15 7.59 3.67
CA TYR A 415 14.59 7.31 2.36
C TYR A 415 13.09 7.65 2.29
N GLY A 416 12.40 7.53 3.40
CA GLY A 416 10.98 7.80 3.57
C GLY A 416 10.67 8.16 5.03
N VAL A 417 9.55 8.84 5.23
CA VAL A 417 9.04 9.25 6.54
C VAL A 417 7.57 8.89 6.64
N GLY A 418 7.12 8.65 7.87
CA GLY A 418 5.72 8.37 8.19
C GLY A 418 5.14 9.34 9.21
N ALA A 419 3.88 9.09 9.56
CA ALA A 419 3.11 9.93 10.49
C ALA A 419 3.68 9.83 11.91
N PRO A 420 4.05 10.94 12.55
CA PRO A 420 4.48 10.92 13.93
C PRO A 420 3.39 10.36 14.87
N LEU A 421 3.78 9.62 15.89
CA LEU A 421 2.92 9.25 17.01
C LEU A 421 3.27 10.15 18.19
N CYS A 422 2.40 11.10 18.52
CA CYS A 422 2.68 12.12 19.53
C CYS A 422 1.92 11.87 20.85
N ALA A 423 2.65 11.97 21.96
CA ALA A 423 2.12 11.92 23.33
C ALA A 423 2.65 13.12 24.13
N GLY A 424 1.76 14.06 24.44
CA GLY A 424 2.16 15.31 25.11
C GLY A 424 3.03 16.19 24.21
N ASP A 425 4.27 16.44 24.62
CA ASP A 425 5.28 17.24 23.90
C ASP A 425 6.32 16.39 23.16
N ARG A 426 6.20 15.07 23.22
CA ARG A 426 7.08 14.10 22.55
C ARG A 426 6.37 13.45 21.39
N CYS A 427 7.11 13.20 20.32
CA CYS A 427 6.63 12.44 19.17
C CYS A 427 7.66 11.41 18.73
N LEU A 428 7.17 10.23 18.35
CA LEU A 428 7.95 9.20 17.67
C LEU A 428 7.71 9.32 16.17
N VAL A 429 8.74 9.63 15.40
CA VAL A 429 8.66 9.79 13.94
C VAL A 429 9.22 8.53 13.27
N PRO A 430 8.37 7.70 12.64
CA PRO A 430 8.87 6.56 11.87
C PRO A 430 9.54 7.05 10.58
N PHE A 431 10.68 6.46 10.25
CA PHE A 431 11.44 6.72 9.04
C PHE A 431 12.06 5.44 8.51
N SER A 432 12.49 5.46 7.25
CA SER A 432 13.24 4.36 6.66
C SER A 432 14.67 4.81 6.39
N GLU A 433 15.67 4.01 6.76
CA GLU A 433 17.06 4.35 6.48
C GLU A 433 17.35 4.43 4.97
N SER A 434 18.43 5.12 4.61
CA SER A 434 18.81 5.40 3.23
C SER A 434 20.10 4.66 2.81
N ALA A 435 20.35 3.47 3.35
CA ALA A 435 21.57 2.68 3.08
C ALA A 435 21.29 1.42 2.25
N PHE A 436 22.27 1.01 1.44
CA PHE A 436 22.34 -0.35 0.89
C PHE A 436 22.61 -1.35 2.00
N GLY A 437 22.17 -2.60 1.82
CA GLY A 437 21.72 -3.42 2.95
C GLY A 437 20.20 -3.37 3.01
N GLY A 438 19.63 -2.20 2.66
CA GLY A 438 18.24 -1.86 2.32
C GLY A 438 17.59 -0.98 3.39
N PRO A 439 16.50 -0.26 3.07
CA PRO A 439 15.87 0.64 4.02
C PRO A 439 15.36 -0.15 5.24
N ASP A 440 16.01 0.05 6.38
CA ASP A 440 15.60 -0.49 7.67
C ASP A 440 14.65 0.48 8.38
N PHE A 441 13.72 -0.06 9.16
CA PHE A 441 12.77 0.74 9.91
C PHE A 441 13.44 1.45 11.09
N GLY A 442 13.28 2.76 11.16
CA GLY A 442 13.80 3.59 12.22
C GLY A 442 12.71 4.42 12.89
N VAL A 443 12.96 4.81 14.14
CA VAL A 443 12.12 5.73 14.91
C VAL A 443 12.98 6.83 15.51
N ALA A 444 12.69 8.08 15.17
CA ALA A 444 13.29 9.25 15.79
C ALA A 444 12.37 9.79 16.89
N GLU A 445 12.86 9.90 18.13
CA GLU A 445 12.15 10.57 19.21
C GLU A 445 12.49 12.06 19.20
N ILE A 446 11.47 12.90 19.04
CA ILE A 446 11.58 14.36 19.06
C ILE A 446 10.79 14.95 20.22
N GLN A 447 11.25 16.08 20.74
CA GLN A 447 10.53 16.91 21.69
C GLN A 447 10.27 18.29 21.08
N ILE A 448 9.05 18.79 21.27
CA ILE A 448 8.62 20.11 20.78
C ILE A 448 8.33 21.01 21.98
N ASP A 449 9.15 22.04 22.19
CA ASP A 449 8.94 22.97 23.30
C ASP A 449 7.65 23.77 23.10
N ALA A 450 6.71 23.67 24.04
CA ALA A 450 5.39 24.29 23.92
C ALA A 450 5.42 25.82 23.78
N ARG A 451 6.47 26.51 24.25
CA ARG A 451 6.56 27.98 24.27
C ARG A 451 7.38 28.54 23.12
N THR A 452 8.54 27.96 22.86
CA THR A 452 9.49 28.42 21.86
C THR A 452 9.27 27.75 20.51
N LYS A 453 8.53 26.63 20.48
CA LYS A 453 8.38 25.74 19.33
C LYS A 453 9.72 25.24 18.78
N ALA A 454 10.76 25.26 19.61
CA ALA A 454 12.03 24.64 19.31
C ALA A 454 11.89 23.12 19.29
N LEU A 455 12.57 22.50 18.33
CA LEU A 455 12.60 21.05 18.14
C LEU A 455 13.91 20.50 18.69
N LEU A 456 13.83 19.44 19.48
CA LEU A 456 14.98 18.72 20.00
C LEU A 456 14.89 17.25 19.61
N LEU A 457 15.89 16.75 18.88
CA LEU A 457 16.08 15.32 18.67
C LEU A 457 16.62 14.70 19.96
N LEU A 458 15.88 13.76 20.54
CA LEU A 458 16.24 13.08 21.78
C LEU A 458 17.04 11.81 21.52
N SER A 459 16.56 10.98 20.61
CA SER A 459 17.18 9.69 20.26
C SER A 459 16.67 9.17 18.93
N THR A 460 17.41 8.21 18.37
CA THR A 460 17.06 7.47 17.17
C THR A 460 17.30 6.00 17.43
N GLU A 461 16.31 5.16 17.17
CA GLU A 461 16.43 3.70 17.22
C GLU A 461 16.21 3.15 15.81
N VAL A 462 17.04 2.20 15.38
CA VAL A 462 16.96 1.55 14.07
C VAL A 462 16.87 0.05 14.27
N LEU A 463 15.96 -0.58 13.54
CA LEU A 463 15.74 -2.02 13.54
C LEU A 463 16.29 -2.60 12.24
N ASP A 464 17.57 -2.99 12.27
CA ASP A 464 18.34 -3.57 11.15
C ASP A 464 17.81 -4.93 10.63
N THR A 465 16.78 -5.46 11.29
CA THR A 465 16.07 -6.69 10.92
C THR A 465 14.70 -6.44 10.32
N VAL A 466 14.22 -5.19 10.30
CA VAL A 466 12.90 -4.79 9.79
C VAL A 466 13.07 -4.01 8.50
N ASN A 467 13.11 -4.72 7.38
CA ASN A 467 13.13 -4.10 6.06
C ASN A 467 11.81 -3.33 5.87
N THR A 468 11.86 -2.14 5.29
CA THR A 468 10.71 -1.26 5.17
C THR A 468 10.61 -0.67 3.76
N TYR A 469 9.40 -0.48 3.27
CA TYR A 469 9.13 0.11 1.97
C TYR A 469 7.74 0.76 1.91
N GLY A 470 7.58 1.76 1.06
CA GLY A 470 6.35 2.51 0.92
C GLY A 470 6.00 3.29 2.18
N ALA A 471 4.70 3.47 2.41
CA ALA A 471 4.15 4.34 3.43
C ALA A 471 4.38 3.74 4.82
N LEU A 472 4.94 4.55 5.72
CA LEU A 472 5.28 4.13 7.08
C LEU A 472 4.19 4.59 8.03
N SER A 473 3.70 3.69 8.88
CA SER A 473 2.80 4.03 9.99
C SER A 473 3.31 3.44 11.29
N LEU A 474 3.06 4.15 12.39
CA LEU A 474 3.42 3.73 13.74
C LEU A 474 2.24 4.03 14.66
N LEU A 475 1.59 3.02 15.22
CA LEU A 475 0.36 3.15 15.99
C LEU A 475 0.60 2.71 17.44
N ASP A 476 -0.17 3.28 18.37
CA ASP A 476 -0.16 2.87 19.78
C ASP A 476 -1.15 1.72 20.02
N GLY A 477 -0.67 0.48 19.99
CA GLY A 477 -1.46 -0.72 20.26
C GLY A 477 -1.78 -0.94 21.75
N GLY A 478 -1.59 0.07 22.61
CA GLY A 478 -1.91 0.03 24.04
C GLY A 478 -0.82 -0.66 24.88
N GLU A 479 -0.49 -1.91 24.56
CA GLU A 479 0.61 -2.65 25.23
C GLU A 479 1.94 -2.54 24.48
N THR A 480 1.86 -2.42 23.15
CA THR A 480 2.99 -2.45 22.22
C THR A 480 2.74 -1.49 21.08
N LEU A 481 3.80 -0.98 20.48
CA LEU A 481 3.70 -0.22 19.23
C LEU A 481 3.42 -1.18 18.07
N LEU A 482 2.59 -0.75 17.14
CA LEU A 482 2.31 -1.47 15.90
C LEU A 482 2.92 -0.69 14.74
N GLY A 483 3.61 -1.36 13.84
CA GLY A 483 4.25 -0.77 12.66
C GLY A 483 3.65 -1.28 11.36
N SER A 484 3.51 -0.42 10.36
CA SER A 484 3.19 -0.88 9.01
C SER A 484 4.05 -0.18 7.97
N THR A 485 4.33 -0.91 6.89
CA THR A 485 5.14 -0.44 5.77
C THR A 485 4.71 -1.14 4.49
N GLY A 486 4.19 -0.40 3.50
CA GLY A 486 3.70 -1.02 2.27
C GLY A 486 2.70 -2.13 2.59
N GLU A 487 3.01 -3.37 2.18
CA GLU A 487 2.20 -4.56 2.48
C GLU A 487 2.55 -5.32 3.75
N ARG A 488 3.28 -4.70 4.66
CA ARG A 488 3.76 -5.37 5.87
C ARG A 488 3.24 -4.71 7.12
N ARG A 489 3.00 -5.55 8.12
CA ARG A 489 2.51 -5.21 9.45
C ARG A 489 3.27 -6.04 10.47
N PHE A 490 3.64 -5.45 11.59
CA PHE A 490 4.47 -6.06 12.63
C PHE A 490 4.31 -5.34 13.97
N SER A 491 4.35 -6.07 15.08
CA SER A 491 4.44 -5.47 16.41
C SER A 491 5.88 -5.05 16.68
N LEU A 492 6.11 -3.96 17.41
CA LEU A 492 7.41 -3.33 17.62
C LEU A 492 7.87 -3.29 19.08
N GLY A 493 7.10 -3.81 20.03
CA GLY A 493 7.38 -3.67 21.45
C GLY A 493 7.21 -2.23 21.93
N SER A 494 7.87 -1.87 23.03
CA SER A 494 7.82 -0.52 23.60
C SER A 494 9.08 0.28 23.28
N TYR A 495 8.94 1.60 23.12
CA TYR A 495 10.08 2.51 22.96
C TYR A 495 10.56 3.07 24.31
N PRO A 496 11.88 3.17 24.57
CA PRO A 496 13.01 2.61 23.82
C PRO A 496 13.20 1.11 24.08
N GLY A 497 13.91 0.42 23.17
CA GLY A 497 14.07 -1.04 23.23
C GLY A 497 13.06 -1.81 22.37
N LEU A 498 12.71 -1.23 21.22
CA LEU A 498 11.85 -1.85 20.21
C LEU A 498 12.35 -3.26 19.89
N ALA A 499 11.42 -4.19 19.75
CA ALA A 499 11.69 -5.59 19.41
C ALA A 499 10.55 -6.10 18.53
N ALA A 500 10.82 -6.24 17.24
CA ALA A 500 9.80 -6.67 16.30
C ALA A 500 9.46 -8.16 16.45
N ASP A 501 8.18 -8.53 16.34
CA ASP A 501 7.67 -9.87 16.66
C ASP A 501 7.87 -10.96 15.60
N GLY A 502 8.59 -10.67 14.52
CA GLY A 502 8.91 -11.65 13.47
C GLY A 502 8.92 -10.98 12.11
N THR A 503 10.12 -10.59 11.67
CA THR A 503 10.26 -9.52 10.67
C THR A 503 10.12 -9.91 9.21
N GLU A 504 9.62 -11.10 8.84
CA GLU A 504 9.56 -11.49 7.41
C GLU A 504 8.39 -12.44 7.01
N ALA A 505 7.50 -12.84 7.91
CA ALA A 505 6.69 -14.06 7.69
C ALA A 505 5.28 -13.89 7.09
N PHE A 506 4.73 -12.68 6.98
CA PHE A 506 3.32 -12.48 6.65
C PHE A 506 3.11 -11.54 5.44
N PRO A 507 3.52 -11.96 4.22
CA PRO A 507 3.19 -11.20 3.01
C PRO A 507 1.67 -11.14 2.84
N ASN A 508 1.17 -10.08 2.21
CA ASN A 508 -0.24 -10.00 1.83
C ASN A 508 -0.57 -11.22 0.94
N PRO A 509 -1.54 -12.07 1.31
CA PRO A 509 -1.87 -13.28 0.55
C PRO A 509 -2.36 -13.00 -0.88
N ASN A 510 -2.80 -11.77 -1.15
CA ASN A 510 -3.27 -11.34 -2.47
C ASN A 510 -2.17 -10.64 -3.28
N ASP A 511 -0.94 -10.54 -2.76
CA ASP A 511 0.15 -9.70 -3.31
C ASP A 511 -0.31 -8.24 -3.60
N GLU A 512 -1.29 -7.78 -2.81
CA GLU A 512 -1.90 -6.46 -2.93
C GLU A 512 -1.28 -5.47 -1.96
N TRP A 513 -1.29 -4.20 -2.32
CA TRP A 513 -0.66 -3.14 -1.55
C TRP A 513 -1.69 -2.50 -0.61
N PRO A 514 -1.60 -2.67 0.73
CA PRO A 514 -2.38 -1.91 1.70
C PRO A 514 -1.87 -0.51 1.82
N LEU A 515 -2.79 0.40 2.13
CA LEU A 515 -2.55 1.81 1.91
C LEU A 515 -2.88 2.71 3.10
N GLY A 516 -3.57 2.20 4.13
CA GLY A 516 -3.73 2.90 5.40
C GLY A 516 -4.04 1.95 6.56
N VAL A 517 -3.56 2.29 7.76
CA VAL A 517 -3.90 1.58 9.00
C VAL A 517 -4.22 2.61 10.08
N GLY A 518 -5.26 2.37 10.87
CA GLY A 518 -5.62 3.20 12.03
C GLY A 518 -6.20 2.37 13.17
N LEU A 519 -6.46 3.01 14.31
CA LEU A 519 -6.96 2.36 15.54
C LEU A 519 -8.30 2.93 16.03
N TRP A 520 -9.30 2.07 16.22
CA TRP A 520 -10.58 2.41 16.85
C TRP A 520 -10.70 1.77 18.23
N GLY A 521 -11.74 2.12 18.99
CA GLY A 521 -12.03 1.49 20.28
C GLY A 521 -11.47 2.25 21.47
N SER A 522 -10.94 1.54 22.46
CA SER A 522 -10.43 2.17 23.69
C SER A 522 -8.92 2.04 23.81
N VAL A 523 -8.29 2.87 24.64
CA VAL A 523 -6.85 2.76 24.92
C VAL A 523 -6.46 1.38 25.46
N ASN A 524 -7.38 0.69 26.14
CA ASN A 524 -7.15 -0.65 26.69
C ASN A 524 -7.60 -1.79 25.76
N ASP A 525 -8.29 -1.46 24.66
CA ASP A 525 -8.81 -2.42 23.69
C ASP A 525 -8.84 -1.74 22.30
N PRO A 526 -7.66 -1.47 21.72
CA PRO A 526 -7.55 -0.87 20.40
C PRO A 526 -7.87 -1.90 19.33
N HIS A 527 -8.71 -1.52 18.37
CA HIS A 527 -9.11 -2.34 17.22
C HIS A 527 -8.48 -1.75 15.96
N PRO A 528 -7.35 -2.32 15.48
CA PRO A 528 -6.77 -1.89 14.22
C PRO A 528 -7.71 -2.19 13.05
N ARG A 529 -7.65 -1.32 12.03
CA ARG A 529 -8.29 -1.56 10.74
C ARG A 529 -7.33 -1.21 9.63
N MET A 530 -7.36 -2.02 8.60
CA MET A 530 -6.59 -1.80 7.38
C MET A 530 -7.49 -1.28 6.27
N PHE A 531 -6.91 -0.47 5.38
CA PHE A 531 -7.58 0.14 4.24
C PHE A 531 -6.77 -0.08 2.97
N GLN A 532 -7.44 -0.45 1.87
CA GLN A 532 -6.82 -0.69 0.57
C GLN A 532 -7.76 -0.26 -0.56
N PRO A 533 -7.27 0.34 -1.65
CA PRO A 533 -8.03 0.47 -2.89
C PRO A 533 -8.31 -0.89 -3.49
N ARG A 534 -9.57 -1.13 -3.85
CA ARG A 534 -10.01 -2.33 -4.54
C ARG A 534 -10.79 -1.94 -5.79
N ALA A 535 -10.62 -2.71 -6.85
CA ALA A 535 -11.47 -2.60 -8.03
C ALA A 535 -12.92 -2.90 -7.63
N VAL A 536 -13.86 -2.09 -8.10
CA VAL A 536 -15.29 -2.33 -7.88
C VAL A 536 -15.74 -3.33 -8.94
N VAL A 537 -15.84 -4.61 -8.58
CA VAL A 537 -16.20 -5.71 -9.48
C VAL A 537 -17.10 -6.69 -8.76
N CYS A 538 -18.11 -7.19 -9.48
CA CYS A 538 -19.04 -8.15 -8.94
C CYS A 538 -18.43 -9.56 -8.84
N GLY A 539 -18.82 -10.30 -7.81
CA GLY A 539 -18.42 -11.68 -7.57
C GLY A 539 -17.06 -11.80 -6.87
N ASN A 540 -16.55 -10.73 -6.27
CA ASN A 540 -15.25 -10.75 -5.56
C ASN A 540 -15.39 -10.99 -4.04
N GLY A 541 -16.63 -11.10 -3.54
CA GLY A 541 -16.96 -11.31 -2.14
C GLY A 541 -16.87 -10.06 -1.28
N ILE A 542 -16.70 -8.88 -1.86
CA ILE A 542 -16.64 -7.59 -1.15
C ILE A 542 -17.78 -6.71 -1.68
N VAL A 543 -18.71 -6.33 -0.80
CA VAL A 543 -19.78 -5.41 -1.19
C VAL A 543 -19.21 -3.99 -1.36
N GLN A 544 -19.22 -3.49 -2.60
CA GLN A 544 -18.64 -2.22 -3.03
C GLN A 544 -19.63 -1.33 -3.79
N GLY A 545 -19.38 -0.02 -3.78
CA GLY A 545 -20.15 0.94 -4.59
C GLY A 545 -21.68 0.84 -4.43
N ALA A 546 -22.35 0.36 -5.48
CA ALA A 546 -23.80 0.22 -5.57
C ALA A 546 -24.30 -1.23 -5.43
N GLU A 547 -23.39 -2.17 -5.12
CA GLU A 547 -23.72 -3.58 -4.93
C GLU A 547 -24.63 -3.75 -3.72
N THR A 548 -25.67 -4.57 -3.89
CA THR A 548 -26.61 -4.89 -2.80
C THR A 548 -26.22 -6.17 -2.05
N CYS A 549 -25.45 -7.03 -2.72
CA CYS A 549 -24.85 -8.25 -2.23
C CYS A 549 -23.62 -8.57 -3.11
N ASP A 550 -22.72 -9.37 -2.59
CA ASP A 550 -21.67 -10.08 -3.34
C ASP A 550 -21.32 -11.33 -2.54
N ASP A 551 -21.57 -12.51 -3.10
CA ASP A 551 -21.32 -13.80 -2.44
C ASP A 551 -20.07 -14.53 -2.98
N GLY A 552 -19.23 -13.82 -3.73
CA GLY A 552 -17.98 -14.32 -4.28
C GLY A 552 -18.13 -15.16 -5.54
N ASN A 553 -19.28 -15.10 -6.21
CA ASN A 553 -19.49 -15.79 -7.47
C ASN A 553 -20.52 -15.07 -8.38
N ASP A 554 -20.77 -15.61 -9.58
CA ASP A 554 -21.66 -15.06 -10.61
C ASP A 554 -22.76 -16.08 -11.01
N VAL A 555 -23.04 -17.06 -10.14
CA VAL A 555 -23.98 -18.15 -10.38
C VAL A 555 -25.39 -17.64 -10.11
N PRO A 556 -26.32 -17.75 -11.08
CA PRO A 556 -27.72 -17.40 -10.83
C PRO A 556 -28.40 -18.43 -9.90
N ASP A 557 -29.48 -18.00 -9.26
CA ASP A 557 -30.37 -18.75 -8.37
C ASP A 557 -29.79 -19.13 -6.99
N ASP A 558 -28.73 -18.46 -6.52
CA ASP A 558 -28.15 -18.64 -5.18
C ASP A 558 -28.42 -17.46 -4.20
N GLY A 559 -29.13 -16.43 -4.68
CA GLY A 559 -29.51 -15.26 -3.91
C GLY A 559 -28.77 -13.97 -4.28
N CYS A 560 -27.68 -14.03 -5.04
CA CYS A 560 -26.97 -12.84 -5.52
C CYS A 560 -26.51 -12.98 -6.98
N VAL A 561 -27.17 -12.28 -7.91
CA VAL A 561 -26.77 -12.29 -9.32
C VAL A 561 -26.52 -10.89 -9.83
N ALA A 562 -25.41 -10.70 -10.53
CA ALA A 562 -24.97 -9.39 -11.02
C ALA A 562 -25.00 -8.32 -9.90
N CYS A 563 -24.65 -8.73 -8.67
CA CYS A 563 -24.60 -7.91 -7.46
C CYS A 563 -25.94 -7.27 -7.04
N GLY A 564 -27.02 -7.83 -7.57
CA GLY A 564 -28.39 -7.62 -7.14
C GLY A 564 -28.87 -8.81 -6.31
N LEU A 565 -29.58 -8.52 -5.22
CA LEU A 565 -30.37 -9.55 -4.55
C LEU A 565 -31.36 -10.17 -5.55
N GLU A 566 -31.35 -11.49 -5.65
CA GLU A 566 -32.31 -12.20 -6.48
C GLU A 566 -33.70 -12.13 -5.86
N VAL A 567 -34.66 -11.67 -6.65
CA VAL A 567 -36.08 -11.77 -6.29
C VAL A 567 -36.55 -13.15 -6.71
N VAL A 568 -36.57 -14.09 -5.76
CA VAL A 568 -37.37 -15.30 -5.90
C VAL A 568 -38.83 -14.91 -5.74
N ASP A 569 -39.54 -14.81 -6.86
CA ASP A 569 -40.99 -14.76 -6.84
C ASP A 569 -41.50 -16.09 -6.27
N GLU A 570 -41.91 -16.12 -5.01
CA GLU A 570 -42.70 -17.21 -4.44
C GLU A 570 -44.08 -17.22 -5.13
N GLU A 571 -44.14 -17.65 -6.39
CA GLU A 571 -45.40 -18.01 -7.05
C GLU A 571 -45.94 -19.30 -6.42
N GLU A 572 -46.71 -19.12 -5.35
CA GLU A 572 -48.00 -19.78 -5.11
C GLU A 572 -48.06 -21.31 -5.33
N GLU A 573 -47.53 -22.11 -4.38
CA GLU A 573 -48.05 -23.48 -4.17
C GLU A 573 -49.36 -23.42 -3.37
N ALA A 574 -50.42 -22.90 -4.01
CA ALA A 574 -51.79 -23.13 -3.59
C ALA A 574 -52.40 -24.25 -4.45
N ASN A 575 -52.18 -25.52 -4.08
CA ASN A 575 -53.14 -26.62 -4.34
C ASN A 575 -52.70 -27.96 -3.74
N GLU A 576 -53.12 -28.24 -2.51
CA GLU A 576 -53.34 -29.62 -2.05
C GLU A 576 -54.70 -29.62 -1.30
N PRO A 577 -55.72 -30.39 -1.74
CA PRO A 577 -57.01 -30.41 -1.08
C PRO A 577 -56.95 -31.25 0.20
N ALA A 578 -57.57 -30.73 1.26
CA ALA A 578 -57.67 -31.38 2.56
C ALA A 578 -58.35 -32.76 2.48
N GLU A 579 -57.62 -33.83 2.80
CA GLU A 579 -58.23 -35.10 3.19
C GLU A 579 -58.56 -35.11 4.68
N ALA A 580 -59.85 -35.28 4.97
CA ALA A 580 -60.39 -35.47 6.30
C ALA A 580 -60.12 -36.90 6.80
N GLY A 581 -59.38 -37.01 7.92
CA GLY A 581 -59.20 -38.25 8.68
C GLY A 581 -59.47 -38.03 10.16
N THR A 582 -60.56 -38.60 10.64
CA THR A 582 -61.11 -38.49 12.01
C THR A 582 -60.44 -39.40 13.04
N GLY A 583 -60.35 -38.92 14.29
CA GLY A 583 -60.18 -39.70 15.54
C GLY A 583 -58.82 -39.43 16.19
N GLY A 584 -58.66 -38.93 17.42
CA GLY A 584 -59.54 -38.84 18.58
C GLY A 584 -58.82 -39.48 19.75
N ASP A 585 -58.22 -38.70 20.66
CA ASP A 585 -58.16 -39.03 22.09
C ASP A 585 -57.74 -37.80 22.91
N GLU A 586 -58.29 -37.74 24.12
CA GLU A 586 -58.36 -36.62 25.04
C GLU A 586 -57.10 -36.54 25.93
N THR A 587 -56.69 -35.33 26.30
CA THR A 587 -56.62 -34.93 27.71
C THR A 587 -56.38 -33.43 27.87
N ALA A 588 -57.06 -32.89 28.87
CA ALA A 588 -57.38 -31.49 29.09
C ALA A 588 -56.40 -30.75 30.02
N GLY A 589 -56.46 -29.42 29.93
CA GLY A 589 -56.26 -28.48 31.05
C GLY A 589 -55.24 -27.38 30.73
N GLY A 590 -55.56 -26.09 30.70
CA GLY A 590 -56.80 -25.39 31.01
C GLY A 590 -56.64 -23.90 30.70
N GLU A 591 -57.74 -23.35 30.20
CA GLU A 591 -58.19 -21.97 30.03
C GLU A 591 -57.91 -21.04 31.24
N THR A 592 -57.87 -19.70 31.20
CA THR A 592 -58.09 -18.66 30.19
C THR A 592 -57.73 -17.30 30.84
N GLY A 593 -57.31 -16.33 30.01
CA GLY A 593 -57.94 -15.01 30.02
C GLY A 593 -57.08 -13.80 30.42
N GLY A 594 -56.86 -12.89 29.44
CA GLY A 594 -56.99 -11.45 29.70
C GLY A 594 -55.87 -10.51 29.25
N ALA A 595 -55.79 -10.27 27.94
CA ALA A 595 -55.52 -9.00 27.22
C ALA A 595 -54.46 -7.99 27.75
N GLY A 596 -53.43 -7.78 26.92
CA GLY A 596 -52.59 -6.57 26.91
C GLY A 596 -51.62 -6.60 25.70
N LEU A 597 -51.82 -5.68 24.76
CA LEU A 597 -51.09 -5.52 23.49
C LEU A 597 -49.61 -5.16 23.71
N VAL A 598 -48.62 -5.87 23.11
CA VAL A 598 -47.41 -5.35 22.38
C VAL A 598 -46.63 -6.49 21.67
N GLU A 599 -46.12 -6.22 20.45
CA GLU A 599 -44.83 -6.65 19.81
C GLU A 599 -44.49 -8.11 19.36
N GLY A 600 -43.82 -8.19 18.19
CA GLY A 600 -43.19 -9.36 17.53
C GLY A 600 -43.83 -9.69 16.16
N ASP A 601 -43.18 -9.74 14.99
CA ASP A 601 -41.82 -10.17 14.62
C ASP A 601 -41.33 -9.37 13.39
N GLY A 602 -40.05 -9.05 13.16
CA GLY A 602 -38.82 -9.59 13.76
C GLY A 602 -37.99 -10.38 12.73
N CYS A 603 -37.54 -9.76 11.63
CA CYS A 603 -36.53 -10.36 10.75
C CYS A 603 -35.13 -10.06 11.30
N GLU A 604 -34.58 -11.00 12.08
CA GLU A 604 -33.14 -11.12 12.35
C GLU A 604 -32.59 -12.35 11.64
N CYS A 605 -31.65 -12.17 10.71
CA CYS A 605 -30.72 -13.21 10.29
C CYS A 605 -29.29 -12.72 10.53
N ARG A 606 -28.76 -13.06 11.70
CA ARG A 606 -27.33 -13.18 11.99
C ARG A 606 -26.92 -14.62 11.63
N ALA A 607 -26.00 -14.80 10.70
CA ALA A 607 -25.31 -16.08 10.53
C ALA A 607 -24.03 -16.10 11.36
N SER A 608 -24.04 -16.84 12.48
CA SER A 608 -22.85 -17.22 13.24
C SER A 608 -22.42 -18.64 12.88
N ARG A 609 -21.10 -18.85 12.73
CA ARG A 609 -20.43 -20.16 12.59
C ARG A 609 -20.74 -21.10 13.77
N THR A 610 -20.78 -22.42 13.52
CA THR A 610 -19.91 -23.46 14.16
C THR A 610 -20.35 -24.88 13.79
N GLY A 611 -19.37 -25.80 13.69
CA GLY A 611 -19.57 -27.19 14.11
C GLY A 611 -19.50 -28.27 13.03
N THR A 612 -18.33 -28.89 12.90
CA THR A 612 -18.15 -30.21 12.29
C THR A 612 -18.93 -31.30 13.08
N TRP A 613 -19.20 -32.46 12.44
CA TRP A 613 -19.14 -33.87 12.93
C TRP A 613 -20.19 -34.75 12.22
N TRP A 614 -19.75 -35.55 11.24
CA TRP A 614 -20.48 -36.71 10.72
C TRP A 614 -19.77 -37.98 11.21
N GLN A 615 -20.46 -38.84 11.95
CA GLN A 615 -20.44 -40.28 11.77
C GLN A 615 -21.73 -40.90 12.32
N GLY A 616 -22.38 -41.73 11.50
CA GLY A 616 -23.42 -42.64 11.95
C GLY A 616 -23.96 -43.53 10.82
N TRP A 617 -23.61 -44.82 10.91
CA TRP A 617 -24.25 -46.03 10.35
C TRP A 617 -23.57 -46.77 9.17
N LEU A 618 -22.86 -47.86 9.52
CA LEU A 618 -23.04 -49.21 8.95
C LEU A 618 -22.37 -50.32 9.83
N ALA A 619 -23.22 -51.22 10.36
CA ALA A 619 -23.12 -52.69 10.51
C ALA A 619 -21.88 -53.46 11.06
N LEU A 620 -22.12 -54.17 12.18
CA LEU A 620 -21.94 -55.64 12.44
C LEU A 620 -20.55 -56.35 12.36
N LEU A 621 -20.05 -56.83 13.52
CA LEU A 621 -19.70 -58.24 13.90
C LEU A 621 -18.42 -58.41 14.76
N GLY A 622 -18.56 -59.17 15.86
CA GLY A 622 -17.57 -60.11 16.43
C GLY A 622 -16.59 -59.59 17.51
N LEU A 623 -16.88 -59.74 18.82
CA LEU A 623 -16.54 -60.86 19.73
C LEU A 623 -15.13 -60.84 20.37
N LEU A 624 -15.15 -60.83 21.73
CA LEU A 624 -14.17 -61.36 22.71
C LEU A 624 -12.87 -60.56 22.92
N ALA A 625 -12.28 -60.41 24.12
CA ALA A 625 -12.63 -60.74 25.50
C ALA A 625 -11.53 -60.18 26.43
N LEU A 626 -11.95 -59.80 27.65
CA LEU A 626 -11.23 -59.90 28.93
C LEU A 626 -9.84 -59.22 29.10
N SER A 627 -9.76 -58.16 29.91
CA SER A 627 -9.35 -58.19 31.34
C SER A 627 -7.84 -57.97 31.53
N ALA A 628 -7.30 -57.37 32.58
CA ALA A 628 -7.75 -56.52 33.66
C ALA A 628 -6.47 -56.11 34.43
N LEU A 629 -6.55 -55.00 35.17
CA LEU A 629 -5.82 -54.73 36.42
C LEU A 629 -4.30 -54.54 36.38
N GLY A 630 -3.86 -53.51 37.13
CA GLY A 630 -2.62 -53.64 37.91
C GLY A 630 -1.84 -52.36 38.13
N SER A 631 -2.27 -51.61 39.14
CA SER A 631 -1.64 -50.43 39.75
C SER A 631 -0.17 -50.55 40.19
N SER A 632 0.39 -49.36 40.49
CA SER A 632 1.53 -49.06 41.39
C SER A 632 2.92 -49.30 40.79
N GLY A 633 3.93 -48.45 40.97
CA GLY A 633 4.17 -47.33 41.87
C GLY A 633 5.69 -47.30 42.10
N GLY A 634 6.28 -46.13 42.33
CA GLY A 634 7.64 -46.05 42.90
C GLY A 634 8.61 -45.14 42.17
N ARG A 635 8.88 -43.98 42.80
CA ARG A 635 10.08 -43.15 42.64
C ARG A 635 11.35 -43.96 42.93
N VAL A 636 12.49 -43.53 42.38
CA VAL A 636 13.70 -43.04 43.12
C VAL A 636 14.96 -43.03 42.22
N SER A 637 15.57 -41.84 42.16
CA SER A 637 17.01 -41.50 42.16
C SER A 637 17.99 -41.94 41.04
N ALA A 638 18.51 -40.90 40.37
CA ALA A 638 19.91 -40.55 40.13
C ALA A 638 20.97 -41.66 39.86
N ARG A 639 21.79 -41.50 38.81
CA ARG A 639 23.08 -40.76 38.86
C ARG A 639 23.82 -40.83 37.51
N SER A 640 24.50 -39.73 37.22
CA SER A 640 25.56 -39.47 36.24
C SER A 640 26.56 -40.61 35.93
N ARG A 641 27.03 -40.65 34.66
CA ARG A 641 28.46 -40.69 34.26
C ARG A 641 28.58 -40.56 32.73
N GLY A 642 29.31 -39.54 32.24
CA GLY A 642 29.77 -39.45 30.84
C GLY A 642 31.06 -40.25 30.61
N PRO A 643 31.94 -39.87 29.66
CA PRO A 643 31.68 -39.56 28.24
C PRO A 643 32.69 -40.24 27.27
N ARG A 644 32.50 -39.99 25.95
CA ARG A 644 33.50 -39.99 24.83
C ARG A 644 33.96 -41.34 24.24
N PRO A 645 34.51 -41.39 23.00
CA PRO A 645 35.18 -40.35 22.17
C PRO A 645 34.26 -39.39 21.43
#